data_AF-A0A9N9S6Y0-F1
#
_entry.id   AF-A0A9N9S6Y0-F1
#
_cell.length_a   1.000
_cell.length_b   1.000
_cell.length_c   1.000
_cell.angle_alpha   90.00
_cell.angle_beta   90.00
_cell.angle_gamma   90.00
#
_symmetry.space_group_name_H-M   'P 1'
#
loop_
_entity.id
_entity.type
_entity.pdbx_description
1 polymer ?
#
loop_
_entity_poly.entity_id
_entity_poly.type
_entity_poly.pdbx_seq_one_letter_code
_entity_poly.pdbx_strand_id
1 'polypeptide(L)'
;MSQGTNYSSTPKSIQPLNDPIFSRKDIFPDLHLLDGPLQPYRFSSSFDWRKMKLVVDTAEAWDVKFRVWNFMERHPLFKRYHETLPIDEQRRLSSKQVFTLYNEKLYGMQEYFEKPELSTKYSTAIGSFEPSISVKYGIGFGMFPSVLRSNGTERVEDLIIDNTEMKNFGCFALTEIGHGSNTQSMKTTATYEPSSKSFVLNTPNFEAAKCWVGNLGKTATHAVVYAQLYTPDGKCHGLNSFVVPVRDPNNMLVYPGVVIGDLGEKVSLNGIDNGFVMFNNYKIPKDYLLSKTGDVDDAGNFVTQFKDPKKRMGISFAALSGGRVGICEIATNYGVMAITIAIRYSASRKQFGPENSDVEYPVLEYQSQQYRIIPHLATVYALKFFSNWIGREYFDIMKKTLVGEKVSPETGMEIHAISSSGKPVCGWMVRDLIQDCREACGGHGYLKCAQLGDLRNNNDPNTTYEGENNVLIQQASNFLLAVRSKGWKSFENASPLGTAAFLKDGDKILSMKWNWTKVGCAMKPEHLLATFNWICAYMLEKTFNRVKSLQESGQSSFDVRNNSQTFHANTLAIAYGQRQVIAAFLEEIQKLSPDAAEREVLTKLLSLFAANLISTKYIGLLYEGGFVASNGPNVNDLLQTGILGLLTSLKNDAVSLVDSIAPPDFILNSPLGMSDGNVYKHLESFMYQTPDTFTRASWWKDCVYKDFLTSKLLIISNFILCDLSRSSNVDCDYNFVNYAGLNSVYTCIVRKNLNIISKDGTLIESATGYHRGSSSNIDVFAFEAENKKIEYFPKGLEKIFQNLKGIYIQNGRLKEIQQSDFRGYSELLYLELNNNDIEVLEDGVFDFIPSIATIWLPGNKIIHVGENVFTNLNKLSYFGIIKNTCINYQTNDFQTQSFMAMNNLKENCFDQNFSKLSTKLKNIEEDAKNLRSDNFYIFSQSLEKLEKELKTSKFSYLTSFKERFHILKFVTPETAASQSSCLTSKFEDLEASLKVAIIKTLDENLQKFQIGSCQVIDERIRNDNLDLDKSFNDLMTKMRETDTNVNSKFEELVNFPTAISKRIGKFECDQMHFAKSELHSMKQVNVAENIKFKKLEERIGKIEENIEKIMQALNVTN
;
A
#
# COMPACT_ATOMS: atom_id res chain seq x y z
N MET A 1 39.20 35.58 0.55
CA MET A 1 37.82 35.94 0.15
C MET A 1 36.99 36.26 1.39
N SER A 2 37.34 37.34 2.09
CA SER A 2 36.67 37.83 3.30
C SER A 2 35.75 39.01 2.97
N GLN A 3 34.80 38.80 2.06
CA GLN A 3 33.64 39.68 1.98
C GLN A 3 32.50 38.97 2.71
N GLY A 4 32.20 39.44 3.92
CA GLY A 4 30.91 39.15 4.53
C GLY A 4 29.84 39.54 3.51
N THR A 5 29.04 38.57 3.10
CA THR A 5 27.84 38.81 2.31
C THR A 5 26.94 39.68 3.17
N ASN A 6 27.00 40.99 2.96
CA ASN A 6 25.97 41.94 3.41
C ASN A 6 24.67 41.53 2.72
N TYR A 7 23.93 40.62 3.31
CA TYR A 7 22.52 40.43 2.97
C TYR A 7 21.84 41.76 3.28
N SER A 8 21.29 42.40 2.26
CA SER A 8 20.41 43.56 2.44
C SER A 8 19.32 43.18 3.45
N SER A 9 19.26 43.90 4.57
CA SER A 9 18.21 43.72 5.59
C SER A 9 16.85 44.23 5.11
N THR A 10 16.80 44.86 3.93
CA THR A 10 15.59 45.34 3.27
C THR A 10 15.28 44.46 2.06
N PRO A 11 14.03 43.95 1.93
CA PRO A 11 13.58 43.31 0.71
C PRO A 11 13.81 44.26 -0.47
N LYS A 12 14.34 43.78 -1.60
CA LYS A 12 14.12 44.49 -2.87
C LYS A 12 12.61 44.67 -2.98
N SER A 13 12.15 45.90 -3.14
CA SER A 13 10.73 46.25 -3.01
C SER A 13 9.89 45.30 -3.87
N ILE A 14 9.13 44.44 -3.18
CA ILE A 14 8.00 43.74 -3.76
C ILE A 14 7.08 44.85 -4.26
N GLN A 15 7.12 45.14 -5.55
CA GLN A 15 6.19 46.11 -6.13
C GLN A 15 4.76 45.60 -5.87
N PRO A 16 3.83 46.48 -5.47
CA PRO A 16 2.43 46.10 -5.36
C PRO A 16 1.96 45.61 -6.74
N LEU A 17 1.50 44.36 -6.80
CA LEU A 17 0.95 43.77 -8.01
C LEU A 17 -0.56 43.96 -7.97
N ASN A 18 -1.08 44.75 -8.91
CA ASN A 18 -2.48 45.18 -8.92
C ASN A 18 -3.45 44.14 -9.51
N ASP A 19 -2.96 42.98 -9.96
CA ASP A 19 -3.83 41.91 -10.44
C ASP A 19 -4.50 41.19 -9.24
N PRO A 20 -5.85 41.06 -9.23
CA PRO A 20 -6.58 40.38 -8.16
C PRO A 20 -6.03 39.00 -7.80
N ILE A 21 -5.41 38.27 -8.74
CA ILE A 21 -4.87 36.94 -8.46
C ILE A 21 -3.79 36.95 -7.37
N PHE A 22 -2.99 38.01 -7.25
CA PHE A 22 -1.93 38.09 -6.24
C PHE A 22 -2.47 38.27 -4.81
N SER A 23 -3.78 38.52 -4.65
CA SER A 23 -4.45 38.52 -3.36
C SER A 23 -4.79 37.11 -2.83
N ARG A 24 -4.76 36.08 -3.69
CA ARG A 24 -5.02 34.68 -3.32
C ARG A 24 -3.88 34.13 -2.47
N LYS A 25 -4.01 34.20 -1.15
CA LYS A 25 -2.97 33.75 -0.19
C LYS A 25 -2.75 32.24 -0.14
N ASP A 26 -3.71 31.46 -0.62
CA ASP A 26 -3.50 30.03 -0.86
C ASP A 26 -2.47 29.80 -1.96
N ILE A 27 -2.54 30.55 -3.07
CA ILE A 27 -1.61 30.43 -4.21
C ILE A 27 -0.28 31.19 -3.95
N PHE A 28 -0.39 32.39 -3.36
CA PHE A 28 0.71 33.31 -3.09
C PHE A 28 0.85 33.58 -1.59
N PRO A 29 1.33 32.61 -0.81
CA PRO A 29 1.60 32.82 0.61
C PRO A 29 2.69 33.87 0.83
N ASP A 30 2.71 34.47 2.02
CA ASP A 30 3.68 35.48 2.42
C ASP A 30 5.03 34.85 2.81
N LEU A 31 5.66 34.13 1.87
CA LEU A 31 6.91 33.39 2.08
C LEU A 31 8.09 34.27 2.53
N HIS A 32 8.04 35.56 2.20
CA HIS A 32 9.03 36.56 2.58
C HIS A 32 8.91 36.99 4.06
N LEU A 33 7.76 36.75 4.69
CA LEU A 33 7.51 37.01 6.12
C LEU A 33 7.82 35.79 6.99
N LEU A 34 8.13 34.64 6.40
CA LEU A 34 8.54 33.46 7.16
C LEU A 34 9.97 33.67 7.69
N ASP A 35 10.09 33.71 9.01
CA ASP A 35 11.39 33.68 9.69
C ASP A 35 12.00 32.28 9.54
N GLY A 36 13.22 32.21 9.00
CA GLY A 36 13.91 30.92 8.86
C GLY A 36 15.12 30.95 7.93
N PRO A 37 15.81 29.79 7.77
CA PRO A 37 17.06 29.69 7.02
C PRO A 37 16.97 30.06 5.53
N LEU A 38 15.76 30.06 4.95
CA LEU A 38 15.54 30.38 3.52
C LEU A 38 15.41 31.89 3.24
N GLN A 39 15.15 32.70 4.27
CA GLN A 39 14.88 34.13 4.13
C GLN A 39 16.03 34.91 3.44
N PRO A 40 17.33 34.67 3.75
CA PRO A 40 18.42 35.39 3.09
C PRO A 40 18.44 35.18 1.57
N TYR A 41 18.13 33.96 1.12
CA TYR A 41 18.07 33.63 -0.30
C TYR A 41 16.89 34.31 -0.99
N ARG A 42 15.70 34.28 -0.37
CA ARG A 42 14.50 34.98 -0.87
C ARG A 42 14.74 36.48 -1.04
N PHE A 43 15.45 37.12 -0.11
CA PHE A 43 15.77 38.55 -0.18
C PHE A 43 16.85 38.87 -1.21
N SER A 44 17.74 37.92 -1.48
CA SER A 44 18.82 38.07 -2.48
C SER A 44 18.36 37.88 -3.93
N SER A 45 17.13 37.41 -4.15
CA SER A 45 16.64 37.07 -5.48
C SER A 45 16.59 38.27 -6.42
N SER A 46 16.82 38.00 -7.70
CA SER A 46 16.86 38.97 -8.78
C SER A 46 15.50 39.22 -9.44
N PHE A 47 14.48 38.41 -9.14
CA PHE A 47 13.15 38.45 -9.75
C PHE A 47 12.05 38.21 -8.70
N ASP A 48 10.78 38.44 -9.09
CA ASP A 48 9.63 38.14 -8.24
C ASP A 48 9.09 36.73 -8.51
N TRP A 49 9.23 35.82 -7.56
CA TRP A 49 8.79 34.43 -7.70
C TRP A 49 7.30 34.30 -8.03
N ARG A 50 6.47 35.27 -7.62
CA ARG A 50 5.01 35.27 -7.87
C ARG A 50 4.72 35.53 -9.35
N LYS A 51 5.48 36.44 -9.97
CA LYS A 51 5.40 36.67 -11.42
C LYS A 51 5.89 35.44 -12.18
N MET A 52 7.02 34.86 -11.76
CA MET A 52 7.55 33.63 -12.37
C MET A 52 6.56 32.47 -12.28
N LYS A 53 5.80 32.35 -11.19
CA LYS A 53 4.75 31.32 -11.05
C LYS A 53 3.72 31.40 -12.19
N LEU A 54 3.31 32.61 -12.56
CA LEU A 54 2.39 32.86 -13.68
C LEU A 54 3.05 32.77 -15.07
N VAL A 55 4.38 32.88 -15.14
CA VAL A 55 5.13 32.58 -16.36
C VAL A 55 5.20 31.08 -16.62
N VAL A 56 5.38 30.27 -15.57
CA VAL A 56 5.54 28.81 -15.69
C VAL A 56 4.22 28.11 -16.00
N ASP A 57 3.12 28.47 -15.34
CA ASP A 57 1.78 27.92 -15.56
C ASP A 57 0.77 29.08 -15.48
N THR A 58 -0.35 29.00 -16.21
CA THR A 58 -1.35 30.08 -16.23
C THR A 58 -2.09 30.21 -14.91
N ALA A 59 -2.76 31.36 -14.72
CA ALA A 59 -3.66 31.61 -13.59
C ALA A 59 -4.66 30.47 -13.38
N GLU A 60 -5.31 30.01 -14.45
CA GLU A 60 -6.32 28.95 -14.38
C GLU A 60 -5.72 27.59 -14.09
N ALA A 61 -4.51 27.31 -14.59
CA ALA A 61 -3.79 26.09 -14.25
C ALA A 61 -3.48 26.03 -12.74
N TRP A 62 -3.11 27.15 -12.13
CA TRP A 62 -2.92 27.23 -10.68
C TRP A 62 -4.24 27.15 -9.92
N ASP A 63 -5.30 27.80 -10.39
CA ASP A 63 -6.62 27.71 -9.74
C ASP A 63 -7.12 26.27 -9.68
N VAL A 64 -7.04 25.50 -10.79
CA VAL A 64 -7.42 24.08 -10.80
C VAL A 64 -6.58 23.25 -9.83
N LYS A 65 -5.25 23.46 -9.80
CA LYS A 65 -4.36 22.74 -8.88
C LYS A 65 -4.69 23.01 -7.41
N PHE A 66 -4.84 24.28 -7.05
CA PHE A 66 -5.16 24.68 -5.68
C PHE A 66 -6.59 24.31 -5.28
N ARG A 67 -7.55 24.31 -6.21
CA ARG A 67 -8.90 23.77 -5.98
C ARG A 67 -8.84 22.31 -5.52
N VAL A 68 -8.04 21.48 -6.20
CA VAL A 68 -7.83 20.08 -5.83
C VAL A 68 -7.08 19.94 -4.51
N TRP A 69 -5.97 20.65 -4.33
CA TRP A 69 -5.16 20.55 -3.11
C TRP A 69 -5.87 21.05 -1.85
N ASN A 70 -6.59 22.17 -1.94
CA ASN A 70 -7.38 22.71 -0.84
C ASN A 70 -8.54 21.77 -0.46
N PHE A 71 -9.14 21.09 -1.45
CA PHE A 71 -10.14 20.06 -1.18
C PHE A 71 -9.50 18.88 -0.41
N MET A 72 -8.37 18.36 -0.89
CA MET A 72 -7.68 17.25 -0.24
C MET A 72 -7.21 17.61 1.18
N GLU A 73 -6.66 18.79 1.39
CA GLU A 73 -6.18 19.22 2.71
C GLU A 73 -7.30 19.26 3.77
N ARG A 74 -8.54 19.60 3.36
CA ARG A 74 -9.69 19.69 4.27
C ARG A 74 -10.45 18.38 4.43
N HIS A 75 -10.31 17.45 3.50
CA HIS A 75 -11.14 16.25 3.44
C HIS A 75 -10.50 15.07 4.21
N PRO A 76 -11.20 14.43 5.18
CA PRO A 76 -10.61 13.40 6.06
C PRO A 76 -9.97 12.21 5.35
N LEU A 77 -10.49 11.80 4.18
CA LEU A 77 -9.92 10.70 3.39
C LEU A 77 -8.51 10.99 2.83
N PHE A 78 -8.05 12.24 2.83
CA PHE A 78 -6.76 12.64 2.28
C PHE A 78 -5.76 13.05 3.38
N LYS A 79 -6.02 12.64 4.63
CA LYS A 79 -5.04 12.77 5.71
C LYS A 79 -3.75 12.02 5.35
N ARG A 80 -2.58 12.64 5.62
CA ARG A 80 -1.26 12.02 5.48
C ARG A 80 -0.99 11.03 6.62
N TYR A 81 -0.29 9.95 6.31
CA TYR A 81 0.13 8.92 7.26
C TYR A 81 1.65 8.99 7.46
N HIS A 82 2.11 8.71 8.68
CA HIS A 82 3.55 8.70 9.02
C HIS A 82 4.24 7.37 8.69
N GLU A 83 3.47 6.31 8.46
CA GLU A 83 3.95 4.98 8.12
C GLU A 83 3.35 4.50 6.79
N THR A 84 3.97 3.46 6.21
CA THR A 84 3.42 2.81 5.01
C THR A 84 2.30 1.89 5.42
N LEU A 85 1.09 2.16 4.95
CA LEU A 85 -0.08 1.31 5.21
C LEU A 85 0.10 -0.08 4.57
N PRO A 86 -0.53 -1.14 5.10
CA PRO A 86 -0.61 -2.43 4.43
C PRO A 86 -1.20 -2.30 3.02
N ILE A 87 -0.75 -3.15 2.08
CA ILE A 87 -1.13 -3.06 0.67
C ILE A 87 -2.65 -3.04 0.43
N ASP A 88 -3.40 -3.88 1.15
CA ASP A 88 -4.86 -3.95 1.01
C ASP A 88 -5.53 -2.64 1.46
N GLU A 89 -5.04 -2.05 2.54
CA GLU A 89 -5.53 -0.77 3.03
C GLU A 89 -5.18 0.38 2.07
N GLN A 90 -3.99 0.39 1.46
CA GLN A 90 -3.63 1.36 0.41
C GLN A 90 -4.62 1.29 -0.77
N ARG A 91 -4.98 0.09 -1.21
CA ARG A 91 -5.94 -0.13 -2.32
C ARG A 91 -7.35 0.26 -1.95
N ARG A 92 -7.78 -0.08 -0.73
CA ARG A 92 -9.10 0.29 -0.20
C ARG A 92 -9.22 1.82 -0.10
N LEU A 93 -8.21 2.49 0.45
CA LEU A 93 -8.18 3.94 0.59
C LEU A 93 -8.14 4.64 -0.77
N SER A 94 -7.25 4.21 -1.68
CA SER A 94 -7.14 4.77 -3.03
C SER A 94 -8.46 4.65 -3.79
N SER A 95 -9.16 3.52 -3.66
CA SER A 95 -10.47 3.34 -4.28
C SER A 95 -11.49 4.34 -3.76
N LYS A 96 -11.61 4.49 -2.43
CA LYS A 96 -12.51 5.50 -1.83
C LYS A 96 -12.19 6.92 -2.31
N GLN A 97 -10.92 7.29 -2.31
CA GLN A 97 -10.47 8.61 -2.75
C GLN A 97 -10.79 8.89 -4.22
N VAL A 98 -10.63 7.90 -5.12
CA VAL A 98 -10.94 8.05 -6.55
C VAL A 98 -12.43 8.29 -6.78
N PHE A 99 -13.31 7.51 -6.15
CA PHE A 99 -14.75 7.72 -6.28
C PHE A 99 -15.20 9.04 -5.64
N THR A 100 -14.59 9.46 -4.51
CA THR A 100 -14.84 10.79 -3.93
C THR A 100 -14.46 11.89 -4.91
N LEU A 101 -13.24 11.88 -5.46
CA LEU A 101 -12.81 12.93 -6.41
C LEU A 101 -13.69 13.01 -7.65
N TYR A 102 -14.14 11.86 -8.16
CA TYR A 102 -15.05 11.81 -9.30
C TYR A 102 -16.40 12.46 -8.99
N ASN A 103 -16.97 12.19 -7.81
CA ASN A 103 -18.24 12.77 -7.37
C ASN A 103 -18.21 14.28 -7.15
N GLU A 104 -17.08 14.79 -6.66
CA GLU A 104 -16.92 16.23 -6.38
C GLU A 104 -16.84 17.08 -7.65
N LYS A 105 -16.53 16.48 -8.80
CA LYS A 105 -16.46 17.16 -10.11
C LYS A 105 -15.63 18.45 -10.09
N LEU A 106 -14.52 18.43 -9.35
CA LEU A 106 -13.59 19.56 -9.20
C LEU A 106 -13.03 20.08 -10.53
N TYR A 107 -13.08 19.26 -11.58
CA TYR A 107 -12.89 19.62 -12.98
C TYR A 107 -13.89 18.82 -13.82
N GLY A 108 -14.97 19.47 -14.25
CA GLY A 108 -16.11 18.83 -14.91
C GLY A 108 -15.99 18.74 -16.43
N MET A 109 -16.89 18.00 -17.07
CA MET A 109 -16.93 17.83 -18.53
C MET A 109 -17.09 19.16 -19.29
N GLN A 110 -17.87 20.11 -18.77
CA GLN A 110 -18.03 21.42 -19.41
C GLN A 110 -16.69 22.18 -19.47
N GLU A 111 -15.99 22.28 -18.33
CA GLU A 111 -14.67 22.91 -18.24
C GLU A 111 -13.65 22.18 -19.12
N TYR A 112 -13.76 20.84 -19.24
CA TYR A 112 -12.95 20.05 -20.17
C TYR A 112 -13.18 20.39 -21.65
N PHE A 113 -14.43 20.58 -22.08
CA PHE A 113 -14.70 20.96 -23.48
C PHE A 113 -14.24 22.39 -23.80
N GLU A 114 -14.33 23.30 -22.83
CA GLU A 114 -13.90 24.69 -22.98
C GLU A 114 -12.37 24.82 -22.96
N LYS A 115 -11.71 24.16 -21.99
CA LYS A 115 -10.28 24.25 -21.69
C LYS A 115 -9.66 22.86 -21.48
N PRO A 116 -9.57 22.00 -22.52
CA PRO A 116 -9.08 20.63 -22.40
C PRO A 116 -7.63 20.53 -21.93
N GLU A 117 -6.81 21.56 -22.16
CA GLU A 117 -5.42 21.66 -21.72
C GLU A 117 -5.27 21.62 -20.18
N LEU A 118 -6.29 22.05 -19.43
CA LEU A 118 -6.30 22.02 -17.97
C LEU A 118 -6.45 20.61 -17.39
N SER A 119 -6.88 19.63 -18.18
CA SER A 119 -7.04 18.23 -17.74
C SER A 119 -5.74 17.61 -17.20
N THR A 120 -4.59 18.00 -17.76
CA THR A 120 -3.27 17.58 -17.28
C THR A 120 -2.94 18.24 -15.93
N LYS A 121 -3.37 19.48 -15.71
CA LYS A 121 -3.17 20.22 -14.47
C LYS A 121 -4.02 19.63 -13.34
N TYR A 122 -5.24 19.22 -13.65
CA TYR A 122 -6.08 18.45 -12.73
C TYR A 122 -5.44 17.10 -12.36
N SER A 123 -5.04 16.30 -13.36
CA SER A 123 -4.46 14.97 -13.15
C SER A 123 -3.15 15.02 -12.36
N THR A 124 -2.32 16.03 -12.61
CA THR A 124 -1.06 16.24 -11.89
C THR A 124 -1.27 16.75 -10.48
N ALA A 125 -2.29 17.60 -10.23
CA ALA A 125 -2.64 17.99 -8.87
C ALA A 125 -2.96 16.78 -7.99
N ILE A 126 -3.75 15.84 -8.52
CA ILE A 126 -4.05 14.57 -7.83
C ILE A 126 -2.78 13.74 -7.65
N GLY A 127 -1.97 13.62 -8.70
CA GLY A 127 -0.75 12.81 -8.69
C GLY A 127 0.34 13.33 -7.75
N SER A 128 0.41 14.64 -7.51
CA SER A 128 1.32 15.24 -6.52
C SER A 128 0.96 14.85 -5.09
N PHE A 129 -0.32 14.56 -4.81
CA PHE A 129 -0.73 14.05 -3.52
C PHE A 129 -0.38 12.56 -3.40
N GLU A 130 -0.97 11.71 -4.25
CA GLU A 130 -0.73 10.27 -4.28
C GLU A 130 -0.93 9.76 -5.71
N PRO A 131 0.13 9.26 -6.37
CA PRO A 131 0.07 8.87 -7.77
C PRO A 131 -0.83 7.66 -8.04
N SER A 132 -1.02 6.76 -7.08
CA SER A 132 -1.94 5.62 -7.23
C SER A 132 -3.37 6.07 -7.51
N ILE A 133 -3.82 7.17 -6.88
CA ILE A 133 -5.15 7.76 -7.08
C ILE A 133 -5.27 8.30 -8.51
N SER A 134 -4.28 9.09 -8.95
CA SER A 134 -4.28 9.71 -10.28
C SER A 134 -4.34 8.67 -11.40
N VAL A 135 -3.52 7.60 -11.30
CA VAL A 135 -3.52 6.53 -12.30
C VAL A 135 -4.83 5.73 -12.26
N LYS A 136 -5.34 5.39 -11.07
CA LYS A 136 -6.59 4.63 -10.92
C LYS A 136 -7.80 5.41 -11.48
N TYR A 137 -7.88 6.70 -11.18
CA TYR A 137 -8.85 7.64 -11.75
C TYR A 137 -8.70 7.72 -13.28
N GLY A 138 -7.47 7.95 -13.75
CA GLY A 138 -7.15 8.08 -15.16
C GLY A 138 -7.52 6.84 -15.99
N ILE A 139 -7.31 5.63 -15.46
CA ILE A 139 -7.70 4.39 -16.15
C ILE A 139 -9.21 4.20 -16.15
N GLY A 140 -9.85 4.32 -14.97
CA GLY A 140 -11.24 3.92 -14.80
C GLY A 140 -12.27 4.93 -15.31
N PHE A 141 -12.01 6.23 -15.16
CA PHE A 141 -12.91 7.32 -15.55
C PHE A 141 -12.37 8.19 -16.71
N GLY A 142 -11.10 8.04 -17.07
CA GLY A 142 -10.50 8.72 -18.22
C GLY A 142 -10.40 7.82 -19.44
N MET A 143 -9.47 6.86 -19.40
CA MET A 143 -9.08 6.02 -20.53
C MET A 143 -10.21 5.08 -20.97
N PHE A 144 -10.86 4.40 -20.04
CA PHE A 144 -11.97 3.49 -20.37
C PHE A 144 -13.08 4.17 -21.18
N PRO A 145 -13.77 5.22 -20.68
CA PRO A 145 -14.82 5.88 -21.47
C PRO A 145 -14.26 6.59 -22.71
N SER A 146 -13.03 7.11 -22.69
CA SER A 146 -12.41 7.73 -23.86
C SER A 146 -12.17 6.74 -25.01
N VAL A 147 -11.75 5.51 -24.70
CA VAL A 147 -11.56 4.46 -25.71
C VAL A 147 -12.90 4.01 -26.30
N LEU A 148 -13.94 3.90 -25.47
CA LEU A 148 -15.30 3.61 -25.95
C LEU A 148 -15.80 4.72 -26.89
N ARG A 149 -15.63 6.01 -26.55
CA ARG A 149 -16.03 7.13 -27.44
C ARG A 149 -15.19 7.19 -28.73
N SER A 150 -13.89 6.93 -28.63
CA SER A 150 -12.97 7.10 -29.76
C SER A 150 -13.04 5.96 -30.76
N ASN A 151 -13.21 4.70 -30.29
CA ASN A 151 -13.20 3.50 -31.12
C ASN A 151 -14.55 2.79 -31.22
N GLY A 152 -15.49 3.07 -30.32
CA GLY A 152 -16.85 2.53 -30.35
C GLY A 152 -17.78 3.26 -31.31
N THR A 153 -19.02 2.79 -31.32
CA THR A 153 -20.17 3.39 -32.00
C THR A 153 -21.29 3.59 -30.98
N GLU A 154 -22.48 4.02 -31.41
CA GLU A 154 -23.69 4.11 -30.57
C GLU A 154 -24.02 2.82 -29.79
N ARG A 155 -23.51 1.66 -30.27
CA ARG A 155 -23.63 0.34 -29.62
C ARG A 155 -23.11 0.28 -28.18
N VAL A 156 -22.20 1.17 -27.78
CA VAL A 156 -21.58 1.16 -26.44
C VAL A 156 -21.85 2.43 -25.63
N GLU A 157 -22.78 3.27 -26.08
CA GLU A 157 -23.09 4.55 -25.41
C GLU A 157 -23.62 4.33 -23.98
N ASP A 158 -24.48 3.33 -23.78
CA ASP A 158 -25.02 2.99 -22.45
C ASP A 158 -23.91 2.66 -21.44
N LEU A 159 -22.82 2.01 -21.86
CA LEU A 159 -21.67 1.71 -21.00
C LEU A 159 -20.90 2.98 -20.60
N ILE A 160 -20.91 4.01 -21.46
CA ILE A 160 -20.30 5.30 -21.17
C ILE A 160 -21.17 6.09 -20.18
N ILE A 161 -22.49 6.02 -20.33
CA ILE A 161 -23.45 6.61 -19.39
C ILE A 161 -23.30 5.92 -18.02
N ASP A 162 -23.30 4.59 -17.98
CA ASP A 162 -23.09 3.82 -16.76
C ASP A 162 -21.76 4.14 -16.07
N ASN A 163 -20.69 4.39 -16.83
CA ASN A 163 -19.41 4.83 -16.26
C ASN A 163 -19.54 6.22 -15.62
N THR A 164 -20.28 7.12 -16.27
CA THR A 164 -20.53 8.49 -15.78
C THR A 164 -21.36 8.49 -14.50
N GLU A 165 -22.24 7.51 -14.35
CA GLU A 165 -23.06 7.29 -13.16
C GLU A 165 -22.39 6.37 -12.12
N MET A 166 -21.13 5.98 -12.34
CA MET A 166 -20.34 5.05 -11.52
C MET A 166 -20.99 3.66 -11.33
N LYS A 167 -21.89 3.26 -12.22
CA LYS A 167 -22.47 1.90 -12.26
C LYS A 167 -21.46 0.87 -12.79
N ASN A 168 -20.47 1.32 -13.53
CA ASN A 168 -19.34 0.50 -13.94
C ASN A 168 -17.99 1.19 -13.68
N PHE A 169 -16.92 0.39 -13.59
CA PHE A 169 -15.56 0.89 -13.46
C PHE A 169 -14.63 0.11 -14.38
N GLY A 170 -13.86 0.85 -15.17
CA GLY A 170 -13.12 0.32 -16.30
C GLY A 170 -11.65 0.00 -16.04
N CYS A 171 -11.10 -0.85 -16.90
CA CYS A 171 -9.67 -1.06 -17.06
C CYS A 171 -9.28 -1.26 -18.54
N PHE A 172 -7.98 -1.24 -18.83
CA PHE A 172 -7.43 -1.34 -20.18
C PHE A 172 -6.44 -2.51 -20.30
N ALA A 173 -6.85 -3.57 -21.00
CA ALA A 173 -6.17 -4.85 -21.08
C ALA A 173 -5.57 -5.09 -22.49
N LEU A 174 -4.37 -4.55 -22.69
CA LEU A 174 -3.57 -4.75 -23.90
C LEU A 174 -2.45 -5.77 -23.68
N THR A 175 -1.55 -5.46 -22.74
CA THR A 175 -0.35 -6.23 -22.40
C THR A 175 -0.67 -7.67 -21.99
N GLU A 176 0.15 -8.60 -22.42
CA GLU A 176 0.13 -10.02 -22.03
C GLU A 176 1.43 -10.40 -21.31
N ILE A 177 1.44 -11.51 -20.58
CA ILE A 177 2.62 -12.04 -19.89
C ILE A 177 3.82 -12.15 -20.85
N GLY A 178 3.61 -12.67 -22.07
CA GLY A 178 4.65 -12.85 -23.08
C GLY A 178 4.87 -11.66 -24.02
N HIS A 179 3.98 -10.66 -24.02
CA HIS A 179 3.99 -9.58 -25.00
C HIS A 179 3.63 -8.22 -24.38
N GLY A 180 4.55 -7.26 -24.45
CA GLY A 180 4.31 -5.85 -24.10
C GLY A 180 4.58 -4.93 -25.29
N SER A 181 5.85 -4.66 -25.57
CA SER A 181 6.27 -3.75 -26.66
C SER A 181 5.85 -4.23 -28.05
N ASN A 182 5.83 -5.54 -28.31
CA ASN A 182 5.36 -6.12 -29.58
C ASN A 182 3.85 -6.41 -29.52
N THR A 183 3.04 -5.36 -29.63
CA THR A 183 1.58 -5.45 -29.53
C THR A 183 0.93 -6.25 -30.66
N GLN A 184 1.61 -6.43 -31.79
CA GLN A 184 1.09 -7.19 -32.93
C GLN A 184 1.01 -8.69 -32.67
N SER A 185 1.87 -9.20 -31.79
CA SER A 185 2.02 -10.63 -31.51
C SER A 185 1.24 -11.10 -30.28
N MET A 186 0.37 -10.27 -29.72
CA MET A 186 -0.55 -10.67 -28.66
C MET A 186 -1.36 -11.90 -29.11
N LYS A 187 -1.55 -12.85 -28.21
CA LYS A 187 -2.08 -14.20 -28.50
C LYS A 187 -3.53 -14.40 -28.05
N THR A 188 -4.10 -13.51 -27.23
CA THR A 188 -5.54 -13.56 -26.91
C THR A 188 -6.36 -13.46 -28.20
N THR A 189 -7.37 -14.31 -28.35
CA THR A 189 -8.20 -14.40 -29.56
C THR A 189 -9.64 -14.02 -29.27
N ALA A 190 -10.34 -13.50 -30.29
CA ALA A 190 -11.77 -13.26 -30.30
C ALA A 190 -12.35 -13.75 -31.63
N THR A 191 -13.09 -14.85 -31.61
CA THR A 191 -13.65 -15.49 -32.82
C THR A 191 -15.14 -15.18 -32.93
N TYR A 192 -15.58 -14.65 -34.08
CA TYR A 192 -16.99 -14.35 -34.30
C TYR A 192 -17.79 -15.63 -34.58
N GLU A 193 -18.94 -15.77 -33.90
CA GLU A 193 -19.89 -16.87 -34.08
C GLU A 193 -21.24 -16.31 -34.60
N PRO A 194 -21.57 -16.51 -35.90
CA PRO A 194 -22.78 -15.94 -36.50
C PRO A 194 -24.09 -16.45 -35.88
N SER A 195 -24.13 -17.71 -35.44
CA SER A 195 -25.34 -18.33 -34.89
C SER A 195 -25.83 -17.68 -33.59
N SER A 196 -24.90 -17.21 -32.77
CA SER A 196 -25.18 -16.55 -31.48
C SER A 196 -24.94 -15.04 -31.51
N LYS A 197 -24.56 -14.48 -32.67
CA LYS A 197 -24.14 -13.08 -32.85
C LYS A 197 -23.21 -12.63 -31.72
N SER A 198 -22.17 -13.41 -31.47
CA SER A 198 -21.26 -13.22 -30.33
C SER A 198 -19.81 -13.39 -30.74
N PHE A 199 -18.90 -12.81 -29.96
CA PHE A 199 -17.47 -13.11 -30.02
C PHE A 199 -17.09 -14.06 -28.88
N VAL A 200 -16.36 -15.12 -29.22
CA VAL A 200 -15.79 -16.07 -28.25
C VAL A 200 -14.34 -15.67 -27.97
N LEU A 201 -14.09 -15.16 -26.77
CA LEU A 201 -12.77 -14.80 -26.30
C LEU A 201 -12.06 -16.02 -25.70
N ASN A 202 -10.81 -16.22 -26.08
CA ASN A 202 -10.00 -17.31 -25.56
C ASN A 202 -8.53 -16.92 -25.38
N THR A 203 -7.98 -17.32 -24.25
CA THR A 203 -6.57 -17.18 -23.88
C THR A 203 -5.88 -18.55 -24.04
N PRO A 204 -5.02 -18.74 -25.05
CA PRO A 204 -4.50 -20.08 -25.39
C PRO A 204 -3.59 -20.70 -24.33
N ASN A 205 -2.86 -19.90 -23.57
CA ASN A 205 -1.95 -20.33 -22.50
C ASN A 205 -1.63 -19.17 -21.55
N PHE A 206 -0.87 -19.43 -20.49
CA PHE A 206 -0.53 -18.40 -19.50
C PHE A 206 0.28 -17.23 -20.07
N GLU A 207 1.16 -17.45 -21.07
CA GLU A 207 1.88 -16.35 -21.73
C GLU A 207 0.93 -15.35 -22.40
N ALA A 208 -0.24 -15.81 -22.84
CA ALA A 208 -1.27 -14.99 -23.45
C ALA A 208 -2.22 -14.33 -22.44
N ALA A 209 -2.08 -14.62 -21.14
CA ALA A 209 -2.87 -13.96 -20.11
C ALA A 209 -2.60 -12.46 -20.16
N LYS A 210 -3.66 -11.64 -20.17
CA LYS A 210 -3.49 -10.19 -20.01
C LYS A 210 -2.85 -9.92 -18.67
N CYS A 211 -1.92 -8.98 -18.60
CA CYS A 211 -1.14 -8.68 -17.39
C CYS A 211 -0.88 -7.18 -17.25
N TRP A 212 -0.48 -6.76 -16.06
CA TRP A 212 -0.25 -5.36 -15.67
C TRP A 212 -1.46 -4.45 -15.81
N VAL A 213 -2.66 -5.03 -15.92
CA VAL A 213 -3.90 -4.29 -16.15
C VAL A 213 -4.29 -3.57 -14.86
N GLY A 214 -4.09 -2.26 -14.80
CA GLY A 214 -4.47 -1.44 -13.65
C GLY A 214 -5.98 -1.54 -13.39
N ASN A 215 -6.37 -1.54 -12.12
CA ASN A 215 -7.75 -1.72 -11.61
C ASN A 215 -8.36 -3.12 -11.78
N LEU A 216 -7.75 -4.02 -12.57
CA LEU A 216 -8.35 -5.33 -12.86
C LEU A 216 -8.38 -6.28 -11.66
N GLY A 217 -7.33 -6.23 -10.83
CA GLY A 217 -7.11 -7.24 -9.78
C GLY A 217 -8.31 -7.39 -8.86
N LYS A 218 -8.93 -6.28 -8.45
CA LYS A 218 -10.01 -6.24 -7.46
C LYS A 218 -11.18 -5.33 -7.82
N THR A 219 -11.01 -4.28 -8.63
CA THR A 219 -11.98 -3.17 -8.69
C THR A 219 -12.72 -2.98 -10.02
N ALA A 220 -12.17 -3.37 -11.16
CA ALA A 220 -12.82 -3.16 -12.45
C ALA A 220 -13.96 -4.17 -12.68
N THR A 221 -15.08 -3.68 -13.19
CA THR A 221 -16.22 -4.49 -13.64
C THR A 221 -16.17 -4.77 -15.13
N HIS A 222 -15.56 -3.86 -15.90
CA HIS A 222 -15.39 -3.95 -17.34
C HIS A 222 -13.93 -3.74 -17.75
N ALA A 223 -13.51 -4.38 -18.84
CA ALA A 223 -12.19 -4.26 -19.42
C ALA A 223 -12.30 -3.95 -20.91
N VAL A 224 -11.52 -2.99 -21.40
CA VAL A 224 -11.22 -2.93 -22.85
C VAL A 224 -10.13 -3.95 -23.14
N VAL A 225 -10.47 -5.04 -23.80
CA VAL A 225 -9.56 -6.15 -24.12
C VAL A 225 -9.15 -6.06 -25.58
N TYR A 226 -7.84 -6.10 -25.83
CA TYR A 226 -7.32 -6.26 -27.19
C TYR A 226 -7.07 -7.73 -27.51
N ALA A 227 -7.64 -8.21 -28.60
CA ALA A 227 -7.54 -9.61 -29.03
C ALA A 227 -7.42 -9.73 -30.56
N GLN A 228 -6.79 -10.80 -31.03
CA GLN A 228 -6.72 -11.17 -32.43
C GLN A 228 -8.12 -11.57 -32.90
N LEU A 229 -8.70 -10.81 -33.84
CA LEU A 229 -10.06 -11.02 -34.33
C LEU A 229 -10.04 -12.08 -35.43
N TYR A 230 -10.85 -13.13 -35.28
CA TYR A 230 -11.05 -14.17 -36.28
C TYR A 230 -12.49 -14.18 -36.80
N THR A 231 -12.65 -14.28 -38.12
CA THR A 231 -13.94 -14.52 -38.79
C THR A 231 -14.20 -16.02 -38.98
N PRO A 232 -15.45 -16.44 -39.29
CA PRO A 232 -15.80 -17.88 -39.38
C PRO A 232 -15.02 -18.68 -40.43
N ASP A 233 -14.42 -18.00 -41.41
CA ASP A 233 -13.51 -18.58 -42.41
C ASP A 233 -12.11 -18.91 -41.84
N GLY A 234 -11.87 -18.67 -40.55
CA GLY A 234 -10.58 -18.88 -39.88
C GLY A 234 -9.55 -17.77 -40.13
N LYS A 235 -9.93 -16.68 -40.82
CA LYS A 235 -9.01 -15.59 -41.14
C LYS A 235 -8.83 -14.64 -39.96
N CYS A 236 -7.56 -14.38 -39.60
CA CYS A 236 -7.19 -13.37 -38.61
C CYS A 236 -7.15 -11.98 -39.24
N HIS A 237 -7.88 -11.02 -38.66
CA HIS A 237 -7.89 -9.62 -39.06
C HIS A 237 -7.10 -8.74 -38.07
N GLY A 238 -6.14 -9.33 -37.38
CA GLY A 238 -5.25 -8.64 -36.46
C GLY A 238 -5.94 -8.18 -35.17
N LEU A 239 -5.22 -7.35 -34.42
CA LEU A 239 -5.65 -6.89 -33.11
C LEU A 239 -6.82 -5.89 -33.22
N ASN A 240 -7.91 -6.19 -32.52
CA ASN A 240 -9.07 -5.32 -32.36
C ASN A 240 -9.42 -5.20 -30.88
N SER A 241 -10.16 -4.15 -30.52
CA SER A 241 -10.55 -3.86 -29.13
C SER A 241 -12.00 -4.19 -28.87
N PHE A 242 -12.26 -4.82 -27.73
CA PHE A 242 -13.57 -5.28 -27.28
C PHE A 242 -13.84 -4.72 -25.88
N VAL A 243 -15.06 -4.31 -25.57
CA VAL A 243 -15.47 -4.07 -24.20
C VAL A 243 -15.98 -5.39 -23.59
N VAL A 244 -15.44 -5.78 -22.45
CA VAL A 244 -15.65 -7.12 -21.87
C VAL A 244 -16.06 -6.96 -20.42
N PRO A 245 -17.30 -7.34 -20.04
CA PRO A 245 -17.67 -7.48 -18.64
C PRO A 245 -16.85 -8.60 -18.02
N VAL A 246 -16.20 -8.31 -16.90
CA VAL A 246 -15.33 -9.27 -16.21
C VAL A 246 -15.81 -9.58 -14.78
N ARG A 247 -16.63 -8.69 -14.19
CA ARG A 247 -17.32 -8.91 -12.91
C ARG A 247 -18.75 -8.40 -12.97
N ASP A 248 -19.63 -9.02 -12.20
CA ASP A 248 -20.96 -8.48 -11.91
C ASP A 248 -20.81 -7.21 -11.04
N PRO A 249 -21.29 -6.04 -11.49
CA PRO A 249 -21.17 -4.79 -10.73
C PRO A 249 -21.84 -4.79 -9.35
N ASN A 250 -22.80 -5.68 -9.10
CA ASN A 250 -23.57 -5.70 -7.85
C ASN A 250 -22.87 -6.46 -6.72
N ASN A 251 -22.13 -7.53 -7.07
CA ASN A 251 -21.49 -8.42 -6.08
C ASN A 251 -19.98 -8.60 -6.31
N MET A 252 -19.43 -8.01 -7.38
CA MET A 252 -18.01 -8.07 -7.76
C MET A 252 -17.47 -9.49 -8.04
N LEU A 253 -18.34 -10.49 -8.18
CA LEU A 253 -17.96 -11.85 -8.56
C LEU A 253 -17.56 -11.88 -10.03
N VAL A 254 -16.51 -12.65 -10.33
CA VAL A 254 -16.00 -12.85 -11.69
C VAL A 254 -17.00 -13.70 -12.48
N TYR A 255 -17.27 -13.34 -13.74
CA TYR A 255 -18.16 -14.13 -14.60
C TYR A 255 -17.56 -15.51 -14.92
N PRO A 256 -18.39 -16.57 -15.05
CA PRO A 256 -17.93 -17.89 -15.48
C PRO A 256 -17.16 -17.82 -16.81
N GLY A 257 -16.03 -18.53 -16.89
CA GLY A 257 -15.15 -18.50 -18.07
C GLY A 257 -14.11 -17.39 -18.05
N VAL A 258 -14.11 -16.52 -17.03
CA VAL A 258 -13.08 -15.49 -16.79
C VAL A 258 -12.28 -15.88 -15.54
N VAL A 259 -10.95 -15.80 -15.63
CA VAL A 259 -10.04 -16.01 -14.49
C VAL A 259 -9.30 -14.70 -14.26
N ILE A 260 -9.51 -14.06 -13.10
CA ILE A 260 -8.80 -12.84 -12.70
C ILE A 260 -7.99 -13.09 -11.44
N GLY A 261 -6.75 -12.60 -11.43
CA GLY A 261 -5.93 -12.53 -10.23
C GLY A 261 -5.24 -11.18 -10.09
N ASP A 262 -4.78 -10.91 -8.87
CA ASP A 262 -3.98 -9.73 -8.52
C ASP A 262 -2.49 -10.07 -8.64
N LEU A 263 -1.66 -9.10 -9.07
CA LEU A 263 -0.22 -9.31 -9.21
C LEU A 263 0.57 -9.23 -7.89
N GLY A 264 -0.07 -8.79 -6.80
CA GLY A 264 0.57 -8.59 -5.51
C GLY A 264 1.27 -7.24 -5.37
N GLU A 265 2.29 -7.23 -4.52
CA GLU A 265 3.07 -6.03 -4.21
C GLU A 265 3.99 -5.64 -5.37
N LYS A 266 4.07 -4.32 -5.60
CA LYS A 266 4.93 -3.69 -6.60
C LYS A 266 5.94 -2.79 -5.89
N VAL A 267 6.99 -2.37 -6.62
CA VAL A 267 8.00 -1.41 -6.14
C VAL A 267 7.36 -0.10 -5.65
N SER A 268 6.27 0.32 -6.29
CA SER A 268 5.49 1.51 -5.97
C SER A 268 4.06 1.41 -6.54
N LEU A 269 3.26 2.46 -6.39
CA LEU A 269 1.87 2.52 -6.90
C LEU A 269 0.98 1.39 -6.34
N ASN A 270 1.17 1.04 -5.07
CA ASN A 270 0.51 -0.10 -4.44
C ASN A 270 -0.98 0.13 -4.18
N GLY A 271 -1.46 1.37 -4.23
CA GLY A 271 -2.90 1.68 -4.27
C GLY A 271 -3.62 1.20 -5.54
N ILE A 272 -2.87 0.83 -6.59
CA ILE A 272 -3.39 0.24 -7.83
C ILE A 272 -3.34 -1.29 -7.73
N ASP A 273 -4.49 -1.92 -7.91
CA ASP A 273 -4.70 -3.35 -8.03
C ASP A 273 -4.46 -3.81 -9.48
N ASN A 274 -3.19 -3.78 -9.93
CA ASN A 274 -2.82 -4.37 -11.21
C ASN A 274 -3.09 -5.88 -11.19
N GLY A 275 -3.82 -6.37 -12.19
CA GLY A 275 -4.21 -7.76 -12.29
C GLY A 275 -3.80 -8.43 -13.59
N PHE A 276 -4.09 -9.72 -13.64
CA PHE A 276 -4.08 -10.52 -14.86
C PHE A 276 -5.45 -11.12 -15.15
N VAL A 277 -5.76 -11.37 -16.43
CA VAL A 277 -6.99 -12.06 -16.85
C VAL A 277 -6.76 -13.09 -17.95
N MET A 278 -7.43 -14.22 -17.83
CA MET A 278 -7.55 -15.25 -18.87
C MET A 278 -9.02 -15.50 -19.19
N PHE A 279 -9.29 -15.78 -20.46
CA PHE A 279 -10.61 -16.12 -20.98
C PHE A 279 -10.63 -17.57 -21.43
N ASN A 280 -11.64 -18.33 -21.02
CA ASN A 280 -11.88 -19.70 -21.46
C ASN A 280 -13.20 -19.76 -22.22
N ASN A 281 -13.12 -19.65 -23.55
CA ASN A 281 -14.29 -19.62 -24.45
C ASN A 281 -15.41 -18.67 -23.97
N TYR A 282 -15.02 -17.50 -23.48
CA TYR A 282 -15.92 -16.53 -22.87
C TYR A 282 -16.69 -15.75 -23.96
N LYS A 283 -18.02 -15.82 -23.95
CA LYS A 283 -18.85 -15.21 -24.98
C LYS A 283 -19.26 -13.78 -24.62
N ILE A 284 -19.09 -12.84 -25.55
CA ILE A 284 -19.62 -11.48 -25.45
C ILE A 284 -20.50 -11.15 -26.67
N PRO A 285 -21.50 -10.27 -26.55
CA PRO A 285 -22.32 -9.84 -27.69
C PRO A 285 -21.48 -9.21 -28.80
N LYS A 286 -21.92 -9.35 -30.06
CA LYS A 286 -21.30 -8.70 -31.23
C LYS A 286 -21.10 -7.19 -31.03
N ASP A 287 -22.08 -6.54 -30.39
CA ASP A 287 -22.11 -5.09 -30.19
C ASP A 287 -20.97 -4.57 -29.31
N TYR A 288 -20.26 -5.47 -28.62
CA TYR A 288 -19.14 -5.12 -27.75
C TYR A 288 -17.79 -5.01 -28.50
N LEU A 289 -17.78 -5.25 -29.81
CA LEU A 289 -16.65 -4.86 -30.67
C LEU A 289 -16.64 -3.33 -30.85
N LEU A 290 -15.51 -2.69 -30.54
CA LEU A 290 -15.31 -1.27 -30.81
C LEU A 290 -15.02 -1.06 -32.30
N SER A 291 -16.10 -0.88 -33.08
CA SER A 291 -16.12 -1.15 -34.51
C SER A 291 -15.74 0.01 -35.46
N LYS A 292 -15.29 1.17 -34.94
CA LYS A 292 -15.04 2.36 -35.77
C LYS A 292 -13.93 2.18 -36.81
N THR A 293 -12.92 1.36 -36.51
CA THR A 293 -11.81 1.09 -37.44
C THR A 293 -11.98 -0.20 -38.24
N GLY A 294 -12.83 -1.11 -37.79
CA GLY A 294 -13.23 -2.32 -38.49
C GLY A 294 -14.36 -3.04 -37.74
N ASP A 295 -15.30 -3.59 -38.48
CA ASP A 295 -16.49 -4.28 -37.95
C ASP A 295 -16.59 -5.69 -38.54
N VAL A 296 -17.50 -6.49 -38.00
CA VAL A 296 -17.91 -7.78 -38.58
C VAL A 296 -19.41 -7.69 -38.88
N ASP A 297 -19.83 -8.01 -40.10
CA ASP A 297 -21.26 -8.03 -40.45
C ASP A 297 -21.97 -9.28 -39.86
N ASP A 298 -23.31 -9.34 -39.96
CA ASP A 298 -24.07 -10.47 -39.42
C ASP A 298 -23.72 -11.81 -40.08
N ALA A 299 -23.27 -11.79 -41.34
CA ALA A 299 -22.84 -12.96 -42.08
C ALA A 299 -21.42 -13.43 -41.70
N GLY A 300 -20.67 -12.62 -40.93
CA GLY A 300 -19.33 -12.93 -40.48
C GLY A 300 -18.21 -12.39 -41.38
N ASN A 301 -18.51 -11.46 -42.29
CA ASN A 301 -17.48 -10.79 -43.10
C ASN A 301 -16.88 -9.62 -42.34
N PHE A 302 -15.56 -9.47 -42.39
CA PHE A 302 -14.87 -8.30 -41.83
C PHE A 302 -14.99 -7.10 -42.78
N VAL A 303 -15.43 -5.96 -42.25
CA VAL A 303 -15.67 -4.72 -43.00
C VAL A 303 -14.78 -3.60 -42.45
N THR A 304 -14.06 -2.89 -43.31
CA THR A 304 -13.27 -1.74 -42.91
C THR A 304 -13.15 -0.71 -44.04
N GLN A 305 -13.10 0.57 -43.67
CA GLN A 305 -12.79 1.67 -44.58
C GLN A 305 -11.31 1.76 -44.94
N PHE A 306 -10.43 1.04 -44.22
CA PHE A 306 -8.99 1.11 -44.40
C PHE A 306 -8.48 -0.01 -45.30
N LYS A 307 -7.98 0.35 -46.49
CA LYS A 307 -7.35 -0.60 -47.42
C LYS A 307 -6.02 -1.15 -46.91
N ASP A 308 -5.27 -0.36 -46.15
CA ASP A 308 -3.96 -0.73 -45.59
C ASP A 308 -4.10 -1.13 -44.11
N PRO A 309 -3.86 -2.40 -43.75
CA PRO A 309 -3.91 -2.86 -42.37
C PRO A 309 -2.97 -2.12 -41.43
N LYS A 310 -1.80 -1.67 -41.90
CA LYS A 310 -0.83 -0.92 -41.08
C LYS A 310 -1.38 0.47 -40.71
N LYS A 311 -2.07 1.13 -41.63
CA LYS A 311 -2.72 2.42 -41.37
C LYS A 311 -3.87 2.28 -40.38
N ARG A 312 -4.71 1.25 -40.54
CA ARG A 312 -5.80 0.94 -39.60
C ARG A 312 -5.27 0.73 -38.18
N MET A 313 -4.20 -0.03 -38.06
CA MET A 313 -3.53 -0.29 -36.79
C MET A 313 -2.96 1.02 -36.21
N GLY A 314 -2.24 1.82 -37.00
CA GLY A 314 -1.69 3.10 -36.55
C GLY A 314 -2.74 4.05 -35.97
N ILE A 315 -3.94 4.12 -36.56
CA ILE A 315 -5.06 4.93 -36.05
C ILE A 315 -5.61 4.35 -34.75
N SER A 316 -5.76 3.04 -34.66
CA SER A 316 -6.27 2.37 -33.45
C SER A 316 -5.35 2.55 -32.23
N PHE A 317 -4.07 2.85 -32.47
CA PHE A 317 -3.06 3.14 -31.44
C PHE A 317 -2.70 4.62 -31.32
N ALA A 318 -3.31 5.52 -32.11
CA ALA A 318 -3.02 6.95 -32.06
C ALA A 318 -3.28 7.56 -30.66
N ALA A 319 -4.22 6.98 -29.91
CA ALA A 319 -4.52 7.36 -28.52
C ALA A 319 -3.30 7.21 -27.56
N LEU A 320 -2.35 6.32 -27.86
CA LEU A 320 -1.16 6.11 -27.01
C LEU A 320 -0.22 7.33 -27.00
N SER A 321 -0.26 8.19 -28.03
CA SER A 321 0.51 9.44 -28.03
C SER A 321 0.08 10.37 -26.88
N GLY A 322 -1.21 10.39 -26.52
CA GLY A 322 -1.72 11.17 -25.39
C GLY A 322 -1.20 10.70 -24.05
N GLY A 323 -1.11 9.38 -23.84
CA GLY A 323 -0.50 8.79 -22.65
C GLY A 323 0.95 9.24 -22.47
N ARG A 324 1.75 9.22 -23.55
CA ARG A 324 3.15 9.66 -23.54
C ARG A 324 3.31 11.15 -23.23
N VAL A 325 2.43 11.99 -23.78
CA VAL A 325 2.38 13.43 -23.45
C VAL A 325 2.08 13.64 -21.97
N GLY A 326 1.13 12.89 -21.42
CA GLY A 326 0.82 12.90 -19.99
C GLY A 326 2.02 12.49 -19.12
N ILE A 327 2.80 11.49 -19.54
CA ILE A 327 4.00 11.04 -18.81
C ILE A 327 5.07 12.13 -18.75
N CYS A 328 5.24 12.92 -19.81
CA CYS A 328 6.16 14.06 -19.77
C CYS A 328 5.81 15.00 -18.61
N GLU A 329 4.54 15.33 -18.41
CA GLU A 329 4.10 16.18 -17.30
C GLU A 329 4.21 15.47 -15.93
N ILE A 330 3.87 14.17 -15.83
CA ILE A 330 3.98 13.38 -14.59
C ILE A 330 5.45 13.33 -14.13
N ALA A 331 6.37 12.96 -15.02
CA ALA A 331 7.80 12.88 -14.71
C ALA A 331 8.32 14.26 -14.27
N THR A 332 8.00 15.32 -15.02
CA THR A 332 8.37 16.68 -14.66
C THR A 332 7.87 17.06 -13.26
N ASN A 333 6.64 16.69 -12.90
CA ASN A 333 6.07 16.98 -11.59
C ASN A 333 6.83 16.28 -10.44
N TYR A 334 7.27 15.03 -10.63
CA TYR A 334 8.17 14.38 -9.65
C TYR A 334 9.51 15.10 -9.54
N GLY A 335 10.05 15.58 -10.66
CA GLY A 335 11.24 16.42 -10.70
C GLY A 335 11.07 17.71 -9.91
N VAL A 336 9.93 18.40 -10.06
CA VAL A 336 9.56 19.60 -9.29
C VAL A 336 9.60 19.30 -7.79
N MET A 337 8.92 18.24 -7.34
CA MET A 337 8.89 17.88 -5.92
C MET A 337 10.29 17.58 -5.38
N ALA A 338 11.08 16.77 -6.10
CA ALA A 338 12.43 16.39 -5.67
C ALA A 338 13.39 17.58 -5.61
N ILE A 339 13.39 18.45 -6.63
CA ILE A 339 14.28 19.61 -6.65
C ILE A 339 13.90 20.65 -5.59
N THR A 340 12.60 20.86 -5.35
CA THR A 340 12.12 21.74 -4.27
C THR A 340 12.67 21.26 -2.92
N ILE A 341 12.56 19.96 -2.63
CA ILE A 341 13.09 19.37 -1.39
C ILE A 341 14.61 19.59 -1.30
N ALA A 342 15.36 19.23 -2.35
CA ALA A 342 16.82 19.29 -2.32
C ALA A 342 17.37 20.72 -2.21
N ILE A 343 16.77 21.69 -2.89
CA ILE A 343 17.21 23.09 -2.85
C ILE A 343 16.89 23.73 -1.50
N ARG A 344 15.67 23.56 -0.98
CA ARG A 344 15.30 24.08 0.35
C ARG A 344 16.16 23.44 1.44
N TYR A 345 16.35 22.12 1.39
CA TYR A 345 17.27 21.43 2.30
C TYR A 345 18.70 21.94 2.18
N SER A 346 19.23 22.13 0.97
CA SER A 346 20.61 22.60 0.76
C SER A 346 20.84 24.03 1.25
N ALA A 347 19.82 24.88 1.16
CA ALA A 347 19.85 26.25 1.70
C ALA A 347 19.75 26.29 3.23
N SER A 348 19.12 25.28 3.86
CA SER A 348 18.98 25.20 5.32
C SER A 348 20.09 24.41 6.01
N ARG A 349 20.57 23.30 5.42
CA ARG A 349 21.55 22.40 6.01
C ARG A 349 22.91 23.07 6.03
N LYS A 350 23.46 23.29 7.22
CA LYS A 350 24.84 23.75 7.42
C LYS A 350 25.74 22.55 7.70
N GLN A 351 26.92 22.52 7.08
CA GLN A 351 27.95 21.51 7.34
C GLN A 351 29.30 22.02 6.86
N PHE A 352 30.30 21.97 7.74
CA PHE A 352 31.64 22.53 7.51
C PHE A 352 31.62 24.06 7.31
N GLY A 353 32.79 24.66 7.20
CA GLY A 353 32.96 26.10 7.07
C GLY A 353 34.42 26.47 6.82
N PRO A 354 34.73 27.77 6.79
CA PRO A 354 36.11 28.25 6.72
C PRO A 354 36.95 27.72 7.90
N GLU A 355 38.23 27.39 7.67
CA GLU A 355 39.14 26.76 8.66
C GLU A 355 39.32 27.53 9.98
N ASN A 356 38.92 28.81 10.03
CA ASN A 356 39.05 29.68 11.20
C ASN A 356 37.70 30.29 11.64
N SER A 357 36.59 29.56 11.49
CA SER A 357 35.27 30.01 11.93
C SER A 357 34.47 28.86 12.53
N ASP A 358 33.82 29.11 13.68
CA ASP A 358 32.84 28.19 14.28
C ASP A 358 31.48 28.22 13.54
N VAL A 359 31.32 29.09 12.54
CA VAL A 359 30.09 29.22 11.76
C VAL A 359 30.13 28.28 10.58
N GLU A 360 29.28 27.25 10.62
CA GLU A 360 29.06 26.39 9.46
C GLU A 360 28.25 27.10 8.36
N TYR A 361 28.57 26.80 7.11
CA TYR A 361 27.90 27.39 5.94
C TYR A 361 26.80 26.48 5.41
N PRO A 362 25.69 27.02 4.88
CA PRO A 362 24.72 26.23 4.14
C PRO A 362 25.38 25.44 3.02
N VAL A 363 25.01 24.18 2.82
CA VAL A 363 25.69 23.34 1.84
C VAL A 363 25.50 23.86 0.41
N LEU A 364 24.44 24.63 0.15
CA LEU A 364 24.23 25.36 -1.11
C LEU A 364 25.34 26.37 -1.45
N GLU A 365 26.13 26.81 -0.47
CA GLU A 365 27.27 27.72 -0.69
C GLU A 365 28.47 27.02 -1.34
N TYR A 366 28.56 25.69 -1.31
CA TYR A 366 29.65 24.94 -1.93
C TYR A 366 29.39 24.70 -3.42
N GLN A 367 30.37 25.03 -4.26
CA GLN A 367 30.27 24.87 -5.71
C GLN A 367 30.00 23.41 -6.14
N SER A 368 30.49 22.43 -5.39
CA SER A 368 30.21 21.01 -5.64
C SER A 368 28.72 20.68 -5.48
N GLN A 369 28.08 21.19 -4.41
CA GLN A 369 26.65 21.05 -4.20
C GLN A 369 25.88 21.82 -5.27
N GLN A 370 26.30 23.05 -5.61
CA GLN A 370 25.68 23.85 -6.67
C GLN A 370 25.69 23.13 -8.02
N TYR A 371 26.85 22.61 -8.45
CA TYR A 371 26.96 21.88 -9.72
C TYR A 371 26.14 20.60 -9.71
N ARG A 372 25.97 19.97 -8.54
CA ARG A 372 25.13 18.79 -8.41
C ARG A 372 23.64 19.09 -8.63
N ILE A 373 23.10 20.15 -8.04
CA ILE A 373 21.63 20.35 -8.00
C ILE A 373 21.10 21.51 -8.88
N ILE A 374 21.87 22.57 -9.14
CA ILE A 374 21.37 23.71 -9.93
C ILE A 374 21.20 23.35 -11.43
N PRO A 375 22.05 22.52 -12.07
CA PRO A 375 21.75 22.00 -13.41
C PRO A 375 20.47 21.17 -13.48
N HIS A 376 20.12 20.48 -12.39
CA HIS A 376 18.85 19.76 -12.25
C HIS A 376 17.66 20.72 -12.08
N LEU A 377 17.83 21.84 -11.38
CA LEU A 377 16.84 22.93 -11.37
C LEU A 377 16.59 23.48 -12.78
N ALA A 378 17.65 23.73 -13.56
CA ALA A 378 17.52 24.13 -14.95
C ALA A 378 16.82 23.05 -15.80
N THR A 379 17.09 21.77 -15.53
CA THR A 379 16.41 20.64 -16.16
C THR A 379 14.91 20.64 -15.88
N VAL A 380 14.48 20.85 -14.64
CA VAL A 380 13.05 20.89 -14.29
C VAL A 380 12.32 22.00 -15.03
N TYR A 381 12.90 23.20 -15.11
CA TYR A 381 12.32 24.29 -15.90
C TYR A 381 12.25 23.97 -17.39
N ALA A 382 13.32 23.40 -17.95
CA ALA A 382 13.34 22.99 -19.36
C ALA A 382 12.26 21.95 -19.66
N LEU A 383 12.13 20.92 -18.82
CA LEU A 383 11.11 19.89 -18.96
C LEU A 383 9.69 20.42 -18.73
N LYS A 384 9.51 21.42 -17.86
CA LYS A 384 8.23 22.07 -17.58
C LYS A 384 7.71 22.89 -18.76
N PHE A 385 8.57 23.69 -19.39
CA PHE A 385 8.17 24.40 -20.61
C PHE A 385 7.96 23.44 -21.78
N PHE A 386 8.77 22.38 -21.90
CA PHE A 386 8.57 21.34 -22.90
C PHE A 386 7.25 20.56 -22.71
N SER A 387 6.93 20.12 -21.49
CA SER A 387 5.71 19.37 -21.20
C SER A 387 4.46 20.24 -21.40
N ASN A 388 4.53 21.52 -21.04
CA ASN A 388 3.49 22.50 -21.36
C ASN A 388 3.32 22.68 -22.88
N TRP A 389 4.42 22.84 -23.62
CA TRP A 389 4.40 22.99 -25.07
C TRP A 389 3.79 21.76 -25.74
N ILE A 390 4.32 20.55 -25.52
CA ILE A 390 3.83 19.34 -26.18
C ILE A 390 2.39 19.00 -25.76
N GLY A 391 2.01 19.35 -24.52
CA GLY A 391 0.63 19.29 -24.05
C GLY A 391 -0.29 20.14 -24.90
N ARG A 392 0.01 21.44 -25.07
CA ARG A 392 -0.80 22.35 -25.90
C ARG A 392 -0.92 21.87 -27.34
N GLU A 393 0.20 21.49 -27.98
CA GLU A 393 0.19 20.97 -29.36
C GLU A 393 -0.71 19.73 -29.49
N TYR A 394 -0.63 18.80 -28.54
CA TYR A 394 -1.46 17.60 -28.54
C TYR A 394 -2.94 17.93 -28.32
N PHE A 395 -3.27 18.82 -27.38
CA PHE A 395 -4.67 19.20 -27.12
C PHE A 395 -5.29 20.00 -28.26
N ASP A 396 -4.51 20.82 -28.97
CA ASP A 396 -4.98 21.51 -30.17
C ASP A 396 -5.32 20.51 -31.28
N ILE A 397 -4.51 19.47 -31.46
CA ILE A 397 -4.81 18.35 -32.39
C ILE A 397 -6.10 17.63 -31.97
N MET A 398 -6.25 17.33 -30.69
CA MET A 398 -7.44 16.65 -30.16
C MET A 398 -8.70 17.50 -30.30
N LYS A 399 -8.62 18.81 -30.00
CA LYS A 399 -9.74 19.75 -30.14
C LYS A 399 -10.24 19.80 -31.58
N LYS A 400 -9.35 19.92 -32.55
CA LYS A 400 -9.67 19.85 -33.99
C LYS A 400 -10.39 18.55 -34.34
N THR A 401 -9.87 17.42 -33.85
CA THR A 401 -10.48 16.11 -34.10
C THR A 401 -11.88 16.00 -33.47
N LEU A 402 -12.09 16.54 -32.27
CA LEU A 402 -13.38 16.52 -31.57
C LEU A 402 -14.47 17.34 -32.30
N VAL A 403 -14.12 18.47 -32.91
CA VAL A 403 -15.05 19.28 -33.72
C VAL A 403 -15.20 18.77 -35.16
N GLY A 404 -14.60 17.62 -35.50
CA GLY A 404 -14.71 16.99 -36.82
C GLY A 404 -13.75 17.54 -37.88
N GLU A 405 -12.78 18.38 -37.51
CA GLU A 405 -11.74 18.84 -38.42
C GLU A 405 -10.74 17.73 -38.74
N LYS A 406 -10.27 17.69 -39.99
CA LYS A 406 -9.27 16.71 -40.43
C LYS A 406 -7.87 17.17 -40.05
N VAL A 407 -7.20 16.38 -39.22
CA VAL A 407 -5.76 16.53 -38.93
C VAL A 407 -4.95 15.87 -40.06
N SER A 408 -3.89 16.52 -40.53
CA SER A 408 -3.04 15.96 -41.58
C SER A 408 -2.27 14.72 -41.07
N PRO A 409 -2.02 13.71 -41.93
CA PRO A 409 -1.19 12.56 -41.57
C PRO A 409 0.20 12.95 -41.07
N GLU A 410 0.79 14.01 -41.64
CA GLU A 410 2.11 14.52 -41.29
C GLU A 410 2.15 15.03 -39.85
N THR A 411 1.15 15.80 -39.42
CA THR A 411 1.02 16.24 -38.01
C THR A 411 0.92 15.04 -37.06
N GLY A 412 0.13 14.03 -37.42
CA GLY A 412 0.00 12.80 -36.63
C GLY A 412 1.31 12.01 -36.50
N MET A 413 2.09 11.93 -37.58
CA MET A 413 3.40 11.27 -37.56
C MET A 413 4.44 12.05 -36.75
N GLU A 414 4.44 13.38 -36.86
CA GLU A 414 5.38 14.23 -36.14
C GLU A 414 5.11 14.22 -34.62
N ILE A 415 3.84 14.38 -34.19
CA ILE A 415 3.50 14.33 -32.76
C ILE A 415 3.83 12.95 -32.17
N HIS A 416 3.65 11.87 -32.95
CA HIS A 416 4.07 10.53 -32.56
C HIS A 416 5.59 10.42 -32.41
N ALA A 417 6.36 10.98 -33.35
CA ALA A 417 7.81 10.95 -33.29
C ALA A 417 8.35 11.73 -32.09
N ILE A 418 7.88 12.96 -31.86
CA ILE A 418 8.36 13.80 -30.76
C ILE A 418 7.90 13.30 -29.39
N SER A 419 6.70 12.75 -29.25
CA SER A 419 6.27 12.11 -27.99
C SER A 419 7.07 10.83 -27.70
N SER A 420 7.51 10.10 -28.74
CA SER A 420 8.32 8.88 -28.62
C SER A 420 9.78 9.15 -28.24
N SER A 421 10.31 10.35 -28.46
CA SER A 421 11.61 10.78 -27.91
C SER A 421 11.46 11.57 -26.60
N GLY A 422 10.44 12.43 -26.51
CA GLY A 422 10.15 13.28 -25.35
C GLY A 422 9.88 12.48 -24.08
N LYS A 423 9.02 11.45 -24.14
CA LYS A 423 8.72 10.62 -22.97
C LYS A 423 9.98 9.94 -22.39
N PRO A 424 10.82 9.26 -23.19
CA PRO A 424 12.09 8.74 -22.69
C PRO A 424 13.02 9.80 -22.09
N VAL A 425 13.18 10.94 -22.78
CA VAL A 425 14.04 12.06 -22.34
C VAL A 425 13.58 12.59 -20.98
N CYS A 426 12.29 12.91 -20.82
CA CYS A 426 11.72 13.34 -19.53
C CYS A 426 11.94 12.29 -18.44
N GLY A 427 11.59 11.02 -18.72
CA GLY A 427 11.68 9.95 -17.73
C GLY A 427 13.10 9.68 -17.22
N TRP A 428 14.09 9.64 -18.13
CA TRP A 428 15.49 9.41 -17.75
C TRP A 428 16.12 10.61 -17.03
N MET A 429 15.85 11.83 -17.49
CA MET A 429 16.39 13.03 -16.84
C MET A 429 15.85 13.21 -15.43
N VAL A 430 14.55 12.94 -15.23
CA VAL A 430 13.92 12.97 -13.91
C VAL A 430 14.44 11.84 -13.02
N ARG A 431 14.65 10.63 -13.54
CA ARG A 431 15.25 9.53 -12.78
C ARG A 431 16.60 9.93 -12.19
N ASP A 432 17.49 10.47 -13.02
CA ASP A 432 18.83 10.86 -12.61
C ASP A 432 18.77 12.05 -11.61
N LEU A 433 17.89 13.03 -11.88
CA LEU A 433 17.64 14.16 -11.00
C LEU A 433 17.17 13.74 -9.61
N ILE A 434 16.17 12.86 -9.49
CA ILE A 434 15.63 12.46 -8.18
C ILE A 434 16.72 11.74 -7.37
N GLN A 435 17.52 10.89 -8.03
CA GLN A 435 18.62 10.19 -7.38
C GLN A 435 19.66 11.19 -6.84
N ASP A 436 20.02 12.20 -7.63
CA ASP A 436 20.94 13.25 -7.18
C ASP A 436 20.35 14.11 -6.06
N CYS A 437 19.07 14.46 -6.12
CA CYS A 437 18.36 15.17 -5.05
C CYS A 437 18.39 14.37 -3.74
N ARG A 438 18.16 13.05 -3.79
CA ARG A 438 18.23 12.16 -2.63
C ARG A 438 19.61 12.17 -1.99
N GLU A 439 20.66 12.05 -2.79
CA GLU A 439 22.04 12.01 -2.31
C GLU A 439 22.55 13.39 -1.87
N ALA A 440 22.10 14.47 -2.50
CA ALA A 440 22.36 15.84 -2.09
C ALA A 440 21.79 16.16 -0.69
N CYS A 441 20.75 15.44 -0.27
CA CYS A 441 20.18 15.51 1.08
C CYS A 441 20.90 14.63 2.12
N GLY A 442 21.97 13.93 1.74
CA GLY A 442 22.76 13.09 2.63
C GLY A 442 21.95 11.96 3.27
N GLY A 443 22.29 11.60 4.52
CA GLY A 443 21.58 10.54 5.25
C GLY A 443 20.09 10.82 5.47
N HIS A 444 19.70 12.09 5.65
CA HIS A 444 18.29 12.46 5.81
C HIS A 444 17.48 12.22 4.53
N GLY A 445 18.10 12.34 3.36
CA GLY A 445 17.47 12.01 2.08
C GLY A 445 17.11 10.53 1.92
N TYR A 446 17.64 9.65 2.77
CA TYR A 446 17.31 8.22 2.78
C TYR A 446 16.11 7.88 3.68
N LEU A 447 15.63 8.82 4.50
CA LEU A 447 14.44 8.61 5.34
C LEU A 447 13.18 8.51 4.48
N LYS A 448 12.25 7.63 4.86
CA LYS A 448 10.94 7.52 4.21
C LYS A 448 10.19 8.85 4.19
N CYS A 449 10.18 9.57 5.32
CA CYS A 449 9.52 10.86 5.42
C CYS A 449 10.11 11.94 4.51
N ALA A 450 11.33 11.76 3.98
CA ALA A 450 11.93 12.69 3.02
C ALA A 450 11.23 12.67 1.64
N GLN A 451 10.40 11.67 1.34
CA GLN A 451 9.68 11.44 0.07
C GLN A 451 10.55 11.17 -1.17
N LEU A 452 11.85 11.47 -1.15
CA LEU A 452 12.74 11.29 -2.31
C LEU A 452 12.86 9.84 -2.77
N GLY A 453 12.82 8.88 -1.83
CA GLY A 453 12.77 7.44 -2.16
C GLY A 453 11.48 7.04 -2.88
N ASP A 454 10.34 7.56 -2.44
CA ASP A 454 9.04 7.29 -3.05
C ASP A 454 8.90 7.94 -4.41
N LEU A 455 9.35 9.20 -4.56
CA LEU A 455 9.40 9.89 -5.84
C LEU A 455 10.23 9.11 -6.86
N ARG A 456 11.37 8.56 -6.46
CA ARG A 456 12.20 7.71 -7.33
C ARG A 456 11.43 6.48 -7.78
N ASN A 457 10.89 5.72 -6.82
CA ASN A 457 10.16 4.49 -7.10
C ASN A 457 8.88 4.77 -7.93
N ASN A 458 8.23 5.92 -7.77
CA ASN A 458 7.06 6.34 -8.54
C ASN A 458 7.42 6.78 -9.97
N ASN A 459 8.67 7.22 -10.22
CA ASN A 459 9.12 7.56 -11.57
C ASN A 459 9.57 6.35 -12.38
N ASP A 460 10.03 5.26 -11.76
CA ASP A 460 10.51 4.07 -12.47
C ASP A 460 9.50 3.53 -13.51
N PRO A 461 8.19 3.42 -13.20
CA PRO A 461 7.18 3.04 -14.19
C PRO A 461 7.11 3.95 -15.43
N ASN A 462 7.36 5.26 -15.30
CA ASN A 462 7.41 6.21 -16.43
C ASN A 462 8.51 5.87 -17.44
N THR A 463 9.49 5.06 -17.07
CA THR A 463 10.54 4.59 -18.00
C THR A 463 10.15 3.32 -18.76
N THR A 464 9.02 2.70 -18.40
CA THR A 464 8.62 1.37 -18.88
C THR A 464 7.24 1.36 -19.54
N TYR A 465 6.18 1.83 -18.88
CA TYR A 465 4.84 1.81 -19.47
C TYR A 465 4.68 2.83 -20.60
N GLU A 466 3.60 2.71 -21.38
CA GLU A 466 3.33 3.50 -22.60
C GLU A 466 4.45 3.41 -23.67
N GLY A 467 5.23 2.33 -23.58
CA GLY A 467 6.39 2.02 -24.42
C GLY A 467 7.68 2.06 -23.61
N GLU A 468 8.36 0.90 -23.52
CA GLU A 468 9.68 0.82 -22.88
C GLU A 468 10.64 1.76 -23.60
N ASN A 469 11.40 2.56 -22.84
CA ASN A 469 12.09 3.72 -23.39
C ASN A 469 13.08 3.38 -24.52
N ASN A 470 13.83 2.28 -24.42
CA ASN A 470 14.83 1.90 -25.43
C ASN A 470 14.20 1.31 -26.71
N VAL A 471 13.00 0.74 -26.62
CA VAL A 471 12.23 0.30 -27.79
C VAL A 471 11.48 1.48 -28.41
N LEU A 472 10.86 2.32 -27.58
CA LEU A 472 10.02 3.43 -28.01
C LEU A 472 10.80 4.48 -28.80
N ILE A 473 12.01 4.81 -28.35
CA ILE A 473 12.81 5.89 -28.93
C ILE A 473 13.16 5.66 -30.41
N GLN A 474 13.12 4.40 -30.86
CA GLN A 474 13.36 4.01 -32.25
C GLN A 474 12.28 4.56 -33.19
N GLN A 475 11.06 4.86 -32.70
CA GLN A 475 10.01 5.46 -33.53
C GLN A 475 10.41 6.87 -34.01
N ALA A 476 11.11 7.64 -33.17
CA ALA A 476 11.58 8.96 -33.53
C ALA A 476 12.69 8.90 -34.59
N SER A 477 13.69 8.02 -34.42
CA SER A 477 14.76 7.87 -35.40
C SER A 477 14.25 7.30 -36.73
N ASN A 478 13.29 6.37 -36.70
CA ASN A 478 12.64 5.85 -37.91
C ASN A 478 11.94 6.96 -38.70
N PHE A 479 11.21 7.85 -38.02
CA PHE A 479 10.61 9.03 -38.67
C PHE A 479 11.67 9.90 -39.35
N LEU A 480 12.73 10.27 -38.62
CA LEU A 480 13.80 11.13 -39.15
C LEU A 480 14.51 10.49 -40.35
N LEU A 481 14.85 9.20 -40.27
CA LEU A 481 15.50 8.46 -41.36
C LEU A 481 14.58 8.32 -42.57
N ALA A 482 13.28 8.07 -42.36
CA ALA A 482 12.31 7.96 -43.43
C ALA A 482 12.17 9.29 -44.20
N VAL A 483 12.15 10.43 -43.50
CA VAL A 483 12.12 11.75 -44.15
C VAL A 483 13.46 12.04 -44.84
N ARG A 484 14.59 11.79 -44.16
CA ARG A 484 15.94 11.99 -44.73
C ARG A 484 16.17 11.19 -46.01
N SER A 485 15.60 9.99 -46.13
CA SER A 485 15.69 9.15 -47.34
C SER A 485 15.06 9.82 -48.59
N LYS A 486 14.16 10.78 -48.39
CA LYS A 486 13.53 11.60 -49.45
C LYS A 486 14.27 12.93 -49.69
N GLY A 487 15.39 13.17 -49.00
CA GLY A 487 16.21 14.37 -49.12
C GLY A 487 15.90 15.43 -48.06
N TRP A 488 16.88 16.31 -47.78
CA TRP A 488 16.77 17.34 -46.72
C TRP A 488 15.52 18.21 -46.83
N LYS A 489 15.19 18.72 -48.02
CA LYS A 489 14.03 19.59 -48.22
C LYS A 489 12.69 18.95 -47.87
N SER A 490 12.60 17.62 -47.78
CA SER A 490 11.38 16.92 -47.38
C SER A 490 10.97 17.19 -45.92
N PHE A 491 11.89 17.64 -45.06
CA PHE A 491 11.58 18.04 -43.68
C PHE A 491 10.64 19.25 -43.57
N GLU A 492 10.55 20.09 -44.61
CA GLU A 492 9.65 21.25 -44.62
C GLU A 492 8.17 20.83 -44.57
N ASN A 493 7.80 19.79 -45.33
CA ASN A 493 6.42 19.30 -45.38
C ASN A 493 6.14 18.24 -44.31
N ALA A 494 7.18 17.49 -43.89
CA ALA A 494 7.02 16.41 -42.91
C ALA A 494 6.96 16.90 -41.44
N SER A 495 7.17 18.20 -41.20
CA SER A 495 7.27 18.78 -39.86
C SER A 495 6.35 20.01 -39.67
N PRO A 496 5.02 19.88 -39.82
CA PRO A 496 4.08 20.98 -39.60
C PRO A 496 4.11 21.61 -38.19
N LEU A 497 4.51 20.87 -37.15
CA LEU A 497 4.73 21.37 -35.78
C LEU A 497 6.14 22.00 -35.60
N GLY A 498 6.99 21.96 -36.63
CA GLY A 498 8.30 22.61 -36.64
C GLY A 498 9.41 21.88 -35.87
N THR A 499 9.16 20.70 -35.32
CA THR A 499 10.12 19.98 -34.46
C THR A 499 11.36 19.47 -35.21
N ALA A 500 11.21 19.13 -36.49
CA ALA A 500 12.25 18.68 -37.40
C ALA A 500 12.47 19.61 -38.61
N ALA A 501 11.67 20.68 -38.75
CA ALA A 501 11.71 21.58 -39.91
C ALA A 501 13.10 22.23 -40.16
N PHE A 502 13.89 22.43 -39.11
CA PHE A 502 15.25 22.97 -39.22
C PHE A 502 16.19 22.07 -40.06
N LEU A 503 15.92 20.77 -40.14
CA LEU A 503 16.71 19.81 -40.92
C LEU A 503 16.56 20.01 -42.43
N LYS A 504 15.62 20.85 -42.89
CA LYS A 504 15.51 21.21 -44.32
C LYS A 504 16.76 21.87 -44.89
N ASP A 505 17.61 22.40 -44.01
CA ASP A 505 18.88 23.04 -44.33
C ASP A 505 20.07 22.20 -43.81
N GLY A 506 19.94 20.87 -43.77
CA GLY A 506 20.94 19.94 -43.23
C GLY A 506 22.36 20.16 -43.75
N ASP A 507 22.56 20.33 -45.06
CA ASP A 507 23.90 20.58 -45.63
C ASP A 507 24.53 21.89 -45.11
N LYS A 508 23.73 22.96 -45.00
CA LYS A 508 24.17 24.23 -44.44
C LYS A 508 24.52 24.07 -42.96
N ILE A 509 23.68 23.36 -42.20
CA ILE A 509 23.93 23.08 -40.79
C ILE A 509 25.25 22.32 -40.64
N LEU A 510 25.46 21.23 -41.38
CA LEU A 510 26.67 20.40 -41.30
C LEU A 510 27.95 21.18 -41.66
N SER A 511 27.85 22.20 -42.53
CA SER A 511 28.97 23.08 -42.87
C SER A 511 29.38 24.05 -41.75
N MET A 512 28.53 24.27 -40.75
CA MET A 512 28.81 25.17 -39.64
C MET A 512 30.00 24.68 -38.81
N LYS A 513 30.76 25.63 -38.26
CA LYS A 513 31.88 25.40 -37.35
C LYS A 513 31.73 26.27 -36.12
N TRP A 514 32.24 25.79 -34.99
CA TRP A 514 32.31 26.56 -33.75
C TRP A 514 33.20 27.79 -33.94
N ASN A 515 32.62 28.99 -33.78
CA ASN A 515 33.33 30.27 -33.85
C ASN A 515 33.12 31.15 -32.61
N TRP A 516 32.45 30.64 -31.58
CA TRP A 516 32.13 31.40 -30.36
C TRP A 516 33.24 31.26 -29.31
N THR A 517 34.25 32.12 -29.39
CA THR A 517 35.47 32.02 -28.55
C THR A 517 35.36 32.69 -27.18
N LYS A 518 34.30 33.46 -26.92
CA LYS A 518 34.05 34.13 -25.63
C LYS A 518 32.95 33.41 -24.87
N VAL A 519 33.11 33.25 -23.56
CA VAL A 519 32.12 32.61 -22.67
C VAL A 519 30.72 33.19 -22.86
N GLY A 520 30.57 34.52 -22.78
CA GLY A 520 29.26 35.17 -22.95
C GLY A 520 28.61 34.95 -24.31
N CYS A 521 29.39 34.68 -25.37
CA CYS A 521 28.85 34.29 -26.68
C CYS A 521 28.51 32.80 -26.70
N ALA A 522 29.41 31.93 -26.24
CA ALA A 522 29.23 30.48 -26.23
C ALA A 522 27.99 30.04 -25.42
N MET A 523 27.67 30.78 -24.35
CA MET A 523 26.56 30.48 -23.46
C MET A 523 25.21 31.03 -23.93
N LYS A 524 25.11 31.71 -25.09
CA LYS A 524 23.82 32.22 -25.58
C LYS A 524 22.89 31.07 -25.98
N PRO A 525 21.61 31.07 -25.58
CA PRO A 525 20.67 30.01 -25.93
C PRO A 525 20.58 29.72 -27.44
N GLU A 526 20.65 30.74 -28.29
CA GLU A 526 20.57 30.59 -29.74
C GLU A 526 21.77 29.81 -30.31
N HIS A 527 22.97 30.04 -29.75
CA HIS A 527 24.18 29.32 -30.16
C HIS A 527 24.20 27.89 -29.62
N LEU A 528 23.69 27.68 -28.41
CA LEU A 528 23.52 26.34 -27.84
C LEU A 528 22.47 25.54 -28.63
N LEU A 529 21.35 26.14 -29.02
CA LEU A 529 20.36 25.53 -29.90
C LEU A 529 20.94 25.25 -31.30
N ALA A 530 21.72 26.17 -31.86
CA ALA A 530 22.43 25.93 -33.13
C ALA A 530 23.39 24.74 -33.04
N THR A 531 24.06 24.57 -31.89
CA THR A 531 24.90 23.40 -31.61
C THR A 531 24.08 22.10 -31.59
N PHE A 532 22.90 22.11 -30.98
CA PHE A 532 21.99 20.96 -31.00
C PHE A 532 21.38 20.69 -32.38
N ASN A 533 21.10 21.72 -33.18
CA ASN A 533 20.71 21.55 -34.58
C ASN A 533 21.81 20.83 -35.35
N TRP A 534 23.08 21.21 -35.13
CA TRP A 534 24.24 20.54 -35.70
C TRP A 534 24.37 19.09 -35.25
N ILE A 535 24.24 18.81 -33.94
CA ILE A 535 24.29 17.45 -33.38
C ILE A 535 23.22 16.56 -34.03
N CYS A 536 21.99 17.06 -34.17
CA CYS A 536 20.91 16.32 -34.80
C CYS A 536 21.19 16.04 -36.28
N ALA A 537 21.64 17.04 -37.05
CA ALA A 537 21.97 16.86 -38.46
C ALA A 537 23.13 15.87 -38.66
N TYR A 538 24.20 16.01 -37.85
CA TYR A 538 25.36 15.11 -37.88
C TYR A 538 24.98 13.68 -37.55
N MET A 539 24.24 13.46 -36.45
CA MET A 539 23.80 12.13 -36.06
C MET A 539 22.81 11.52 -37.05
N LEU A 540 21.96 12.34 -37.68
CA LEU A 540 21.04 11.89 -38.72
C LEU A 540 21.81 11.40 -39.94
N GLU A 541 22.77 12.19 -40.44
CA GLU A 541 23.58 11.82 -41.59
C GLU A 541 24.47 10.60 -41.30
N LYS A 542 25.12 10.57 -40.14
CA LYS A 542 25.93 9.43 -39.68
C LYS A 542 25.09 8.15 -39.61
N THR A 543 23.88 8.23 -39.07
CA THR A 543 22.96 7.08 -38.96
C THR A 543 22.42 6.67 -40.34
N PHE A 544 22.06 7.64 -41.19
CA PHE A 544 21.58 7.38 -42.54
C PHE A 544 22.63 6.64 -43.38
N ASN A 545 23.89 7.08 -43.33
CA ASN A 545 24.99 6.41 -44.02
C ASN A 545 25.26 5.01 -43.47
N ARG A 546 25.14 4.82 -42.15
CA ARG A 546 25.24 3.48 -41.54
C ARG A 546 24.14 2.53 -42.04
N VAL A 547 22.90 3.01 -42.07
CA VAL A 547 21.75 2.25 -42.59
C VAL A 547 21.98 1.87 -44.06
N LYS A 548 22.39 2.83 -44.89
CA LYS A 548 22.69 2.61 -46.30
C LYS A 548 23.81 1.58 -46.50
N SER A 549 24.91 1.70 -45.77
CA SER A 549 26.03 0.74 -45.83
C SER A 549 25.60 -0.69 -45.45
N LEU A 550 24.75 -0.83 -44.43
CA LEU A 550 24.21 -2.14 -44.04
C LEU A 550 23.29 -2.72 -45.11
N GLN A 551 22.44 -1.90 -45.73
CA GLN A 551 21.58 -2.31 -46.85
C GLN A 551 22.40 -2.76 -48.06
N GLU A 552 23.45 -2.00 -48.41
CA GLU A 552 24.36 -2.33 -49.51
C GLU A 552 25.15 -3.61 -49.26
N SER A 553 25.40 -3.97 -47.99
CA SER A 553 25.99 -5.26 -47.62
C SER A 553 25.03 -6.46 -47.71
N GLY A 554 23.79 -6.25 -48.18
CA GLY A 554 22.80 -7.31 -48.38
C GLY A 554 22.10 -7.79 -47.10
N GLN A 555 22.24 -7.06 -45.98
CA GLN A 555 21.58 -7.41 -44.72
C GLN A 555 20.06 -7.25 -44.81
N SER A 556 19.34 -8.08 -44.04
CA SER A 556 17.88 -8.01 -43.97
C SER A 556 17.40 -6.67 -43.37
N SER A 557 16.16 -6.27 -43.64
CA SER A 557 15.58 -5.06 -43.02
C SER A 557 15.48 -5.15 -41.49
N PHE A 558 15.50 -6.36 -40.92
CA PHE A 558 15.60 -6.55 -39.48
C PHE A 558 17.02 -6.23 -39.00
N ASP A 559 18.03 -6.86 -39.59
CA ASP A 559 19.44 -6.69 -39.22
C ASP A 559 19.91 -5.25 -39.41
N VAL A 560 19.51 -4.61 -40.52
CA VAL A 560 19.81 -3.19 -40.78
C VAL A 560 19.29 -2.33 -39.62
N ARG A 561 18.03 -2.51 -39.22
CA ARG A 561 17.43 -1.74 -38.13
C ARG A 561 18.09 -2.05 -36.80
N ASN A 562 18.38 -3.31 -36.49
CA ASN A 562 19.02 -3.72 -35.25
C ASN A 562 20.46 -3.18 -35.14
N ASN A 563 21.26 -3.35 -36.19
CA ASN A 563 22.68 -3.02 -36.23
C ASN A 563 22.96 -1.52 -36.44
N SER A 564 21.91 -0.71 -36.61
CA SER A 564 21.98 0.76 -36.67
C SER A 564 21.48 1.46 -35.41
N GLN A 565 21.07 0.74 -34.35
CA GLN A 565 20.54 1.39 -33.14
C GLN A 565 21.64 1.98 -32.25
N THR A 566 22.51 1.12 -31.74
CA THR A 566 23.54 1.47 -30.75
C THR A 566 24.56 2.44 -31.34
N PHE A 567 24.87 3.52 -30.62
CA PHE A 567 25.77 4.61 -31.03
C PHE A 567 25.33 5.43 -32.27
N HIS A 568 24.15 5.16 -32.82
CA HIS A 568 23.62 5.80 -34.01
C HIS A 568 22.17 6.26 -33.78
N ALA A 569 21.17 5.46 -34.17
CA ALA A 569 19.77 5.86 -34.17
C ALA A 569 19.23 6.22 -32.77
N ASN A 570 19.69 5.53 -31.71
CA ASN A 570 19.32 5.87 -30.33
C ASN A 570 19.84 7.25 -29.94
N THR A 571 21.13 7.52 -30.19
CA THR A 571 21.75 8.81 -29.89
C THR A 571 21.11 9.96 -30.68
N LEU A 572 20.77 9.73 -31.95
CA LEU A 572 20.01 10.66 -32.79
C LEU A 572 18.66 11.02 -32.13
N ALA A 573 17.88 10.02 -31.74
CA ALA A 573 16.55 10.25 -31.20
C ALA A 573 16.56 10.94 -29.82
N ILE A 574 17.56 10.65 -28.97
CA ILE A 574 17.77 11.40 -27.71
C ILE A 574 18.10 12.86 -28.01
N ALA A 575 19.06 13.11 -28.92
CA ALA A 575 19.46 14.47 -29.29
C ALA A 575 18.29 15.27 -29.89
N TYR A 576 17.45 14.62 -30.69
CA TYR A 576 16.23 15.20 -31.25
C TYR A 576 15.24 15.64 -30.16
N GLY A 577 14.97 14.78 -29.17
CA GLY A 577 14.11 15.12 -28.04
C GLY A 577 14.67 16.27 -27.20
N GLN A 578 15.95 16.23 -26.85
CA GLN A 578 16.61 17.28 -26.07
C GLN A 578 16.70 18.62 -26.81
N ARG A 579 16.96 18.59 -28.13
CA ARG A 579 16.91 19.79 -28.98
C ARG A 579 15.52 20.43 -28.92
N GLN A 580 14.45 19.64 -28.96
CA GLN A 580 13.10 20.18 -28.86
C GLN A 580 12.79 20.75 -27.47
N VAL A 581 13.30 20.14 -26.40
CA VAL A 581 13.21 20.72 -25.03
C VAL A 581 13.83 22.11 -24.99
N ILE A 582 15.03 22.27 -25.57
CA ILE A 582 15.73 23.56 -25.67
C ILE A 582 14.93 24.56 -26.52
N ALA A 583 14.41 24.13 -27.66
CA ALA A 583 13.65 24.98 -28.57
C ALA A 583 12.34 25.48 -27.93
N ALA A 584 11.58 24.60 -27.29
CA ALA A 584 10.35 24.95 -26.59
C ALA A 584 10.64 25.94 -25.45
N PHE A 585 11.70 25.72 -24.67
CA PHE A 585 12.07 26.65 -23.60
C PHE A 585 12.49 28.03 -24.17
N LEU A 586 13.27 28.06 -25.25
CA LEU A 586 13.66 29.32 -25.88
C LEU A 586 12.45 30.11 -26.41
N GLU A 587 11.47 29.42 -27.02
CA GLU A 587 10.24 30.04 -27.51
C GLU A 587 9.47 30.74 -26.37
N GLU A 588 9.35 30.09 -25.21
CA GLU A 588 8.68 30.68 -24.04
C GLU A 588 9.42 31.90 -23.49
N ILE A 589 10.75 31.87 -23.45
CA ILE A 589 11.57 33.03 -23.05
C ILE A 589 11.36 34.21 -24.00
N GLN A 590 11.22 33.94 -25.31
CA GLN A 590 11.05 34.98 -26.33
C GLN A 590 9.67 35.67 -26.27
N LYS A 591 8.66 35.04 -25.67
CA LYS A 591 7.33 35.65 -25.43
C LYS A 591 7.37 36.73 -24.33
N LEU A 592 8.38 36.71 -23.47
CA LEU A 592 8.54 37.67 -22.38
C LEU A 592 9.18 38.97 -22.85
N SER A 593 8.83 40.08 -22.19
CA SER A 593 9.43 41.38 -22.47
C SER A 593 10.97 41.35 -22.30
N PRO A 594 11.76 41.99 -23.19
CA PRO A 594 13.23 41.97 -23.11
C PRO A 594 13.82 42.47 -21.78
N ASP A 595 13.11 43.34 -21.08
CA ASP A 595 13.47 43.95 -19.80
C ASP A 595 12.90 43.21 -18.57
N ALA A 596 12.12 42.14 -18.77
CA ALA A 596 11.57 41.36 -17.66
C ALA A 596 12.68 40.58 -16.92
N ALA A 597 12.73 40.72 -15.59
CA ALA A 597 13.70 40.02 -14.75
C ALA A 597 13.54 38.49 -14.86
N GLU A 598 12.30 38.01 -15.02
CA GLU A 598 11.99 36.60 -15.22
C GLU A 598 12.65 36.06 -16.50
N ARG A 599 12.67 36.86 -17.58
CA ARG A 599 13.33 36.49 -18.85
C ARG A 599 14.83 36.31 -18.66
N GLU A 600 15.47 37.20 -17.90
CA GLU A 600 16.91 37.11 -17.63
C GLU A 600 17.27 35.81 -16.89
N VAL A 601 16.53 35.48 -15.84
CA VAL A 601 16.79 34.29 -15.03
C VAL A 601 16.48 33.00 -15.81
N LEU A 602 15.38 32.97 -16.58
CA LEU A 602 15.07 31.83 -17.45
C LEU A 602 16.14 31.64 -18.55
N THR A 603 16.69 32.73 -19.09
CA THR A 603 17.81 32.68 -20.04
C THR A 603 19.02 31.99 -19.42
N LYS A 604 19.37 32.35 -18.17
CA LYS A 604 20.46 31.70 -17.43
C LYS A 604 20.21 30.21 -17.21
N LEU A 605 18.97 29.81 -16.88
CA LEU A 605 18.60 28.40 -16.72
C LEU A 605 18.72 27.63 -18.03
N LEU A 606 18.17 28.16 -19.14
CA LEU A 606 18.29 27.52 -20.46
C LEU A 606 19.75 27.37 -20.89
N SER A 607 20.56 28.41 -20.69
CA SER A 607 22.00 28.37 -20.96
C SER A 607 22.71 27.30 -20.14
N LEU A 608 22.43 27.23 -18.83
CA LEU A 608 23.01 26.20 -17.95
C LEU A 608 22.60 24.79 -18.39
N PHE A 609 21.32 24.60 -18.68
CA PHE A 609 20.77 23.33 -19.13
C PHE A 609 21.47 22.81 -20.39
N ALA A 610 21.46 23.61 -21.46
CA ALA A 610 22.00 23.19 -22.75
C ALA A 610 23.54 23.08 -22.74
N ALA A 611 24.23 24.01 -22.07
CA ALA A 611 25.69 23.95 -21.94
C ALA A 611 26.15 22.71 -21.14
N ASN A 612 25.43 22.36 -20.05
CA ASN A 612 25.76 21.18 -19.26
C ASN A 612 25.58 19.89 -20.06
N LEU A 613 24.50 19.77 -20.86
CA LEU A 613 24.32 18.63 -21.76
C LEU A 613 25.44 18.55 -22.80
N ILE A 614 25.83 19.67 -23.41
CA ILE A 614 26.91 19.69 -24.41
C ILE A 614 28.23 19.25 -23.77
N SER A 615 28.62 19.86 -22.66
CA SER A 615 29.88 19.59 -21.98
C SER A 615 29.98 18.14 -21.48
N THR A 616 28.89 17.56 -20.98
CA THR A 616 28.92 16.23 -20.33
C THR A 616 28.56 15.06 -21.26
N LYS A 617 27.76 15.29 -22.32
CA LYS A 617 27.23 14.20 -23.17
C LYS A 617 27.65 14.29 -24.64
N TYR A 618 27.84 15.49 -25.18
CA TYR A 618 27.96 15.69 -26.64
C TYR A 618 29.30 16.23 -27.12
N ILE A 619 30.15 16.70 -26.23
CA ILE A 619 31.42 17.33 -26.59
C ILE A 619 32.26 16.44 -27.52
N GLY A 620 32.30 15.12 -27.28
CA GLY A 620 33.01 14.17 -28.13
C GLY A 620 32.48 14.12 -29.57
N LEU A 621 31.16 14.19 -29.77
CA LEU A 621 30.56 14.20 -31.12
C LEU A 621 30.89 15.49 -31.90
N LEU A 622 31.01 16.61 -31.19
CA LEU A 622 31.35 17.89 -31.81
C LEU A 622 32.77 17.89 -32.39
N TYR A 623 33.72 17.24 -31.72
CA TYR A 623 35.06 17.03 -32.26
C TYR A 623 35.07 15.95 -33.35
N GLU A 624 34.38 14.82 -33.14
CA GLU A 624 34.33 13.71 -34.10
C GLU A 624 33.80 14.16 -35.47
N GLY A 625 32.66 14.88 -35.51
CA GLY A 625 32.11 15.38 -36.78
C GLY A 625 32.71 16.71 -37.23
N GLY A 626 33.74 17.21 -36.52
CA GLY A 626 34.50 18.39 -36.90
C GLY A 626 33.73 19.71 -36.82
N PHE A 627 32.66 19.81 -36.01
CA PHE A 627 32.06 21.10 -35.64
C PHE A 627 33.09 21.97 -34.91
N VAL A 628 33.81 21.34 -33.98
CA VAL A 628 34.95 21.92 -33.29
C VAL A 628 36.22 21.36 -33.94
N ALA A 629 37.11 22.26 -34.37
CA ALA A 629 38.38 21.86 -34.97
C ALA A 629 39.32 21.25 -33.92
N SER A 630 40.08 20.21 -34.28
CA SER A 630 41.04 19.56 -33.37
C SER A 630 42.15 20.50 -32.89
N ASN A 631 42.50 21.51 -33.70
CA ASN A 631 43.46 22.57 -33.35
C ASN A 631 42.74 23.88 -32.93
N GLY A 632 41.44 23.78 -32.63
CA GLY A 632 40.58 24.91 -32.27
C GLY A 632 40.65 25.30 -30.79
N PRO A 633 39.87 26.30 -30.36
CA PRO A 633 39.78 26.68 -28.95
C PRO A 633 39.25 25.52 -28.10
N ASN A 634 39.67 25.44 -26.84
CA ASN A 634 39.12 24.46 -25.90
C ASN A 634 37.67 24.82 -25.54
N VAL A 635 36.73 24.36 -26.38
CA VAL A 635 35.30 24.64 -26.24
C VAL A 635 34.76 24.12 -24.91
N ASN A 636 35.28 23.00 -24.42
CA ASN A 636 34.82 22.43 -23.17
C ASN A 636 35.17 23.32 -21.97
N ASP A 637 36.39 23.87 -21.94
CA ASP A 637 36.83 24.82 -20.92
C ASP A 637 35.99 26.11 -20.94
N LEU A 638 35.66 26.62 -22.13
CA LEU A 638 34.75 27.77 -22.28
C LEU A 638 33.36 27.50 -21.70
N LEU A 639 32.79 26.34 -22.00
CA LEU A 639 31.47 25.94 -21.48
C LEU A 639 31.52 25.70 -19.97
N GLN A 640 32.54 25.02 -19.46
CA GLN A 640 32.72 24.77 -18.03
C GLN A 640 32.88 26.09 -17.26
N THR A 641 33.68 27.04 -17.76
CA THR A 641 33.80 28.37 -17.18
C THR A 641 32.45 29.09 -17.14
N GLY A 642 31.68 29.03 -18.23
CA GLY A 642 30.33 29.59 -18.29
C GLY A 642 29.36 28.95 -17.29
N ILE A 643 29.40 27.63 -17.17
CA ILE A 643 28.61 26.86 -16.20
C ILE A 643 28.93 27.33 -14.78
N LEU A 644 30.22 27.37 -14.38
CA LEU A 644 30.62 27.80 -13.03
C LEU A 644 30.18 29.24 -12.71
N GLY A 645 30.23 30.14 -13.70
CA GLY A 645 29.69 31.50 -13.57
C GLY A 645 28.18 31.53 -13.35
N LEU A 646 27.43 30.71 -14.11
CA LEU A 646 25.98 30.59 -13.96
C LEU A 646 25.57 29.97 -12.62
N LEU A 647 26.30 28.96 -12.11
CA LEU A 647 26.06 28.38 -10.79
C LEU A 647 26.10 29.44 -9.69
N THR A 648 27.15 30.27 -9.71
CA THR A 648 27.34 31.36 -8.74
C THR A 648 26.20 32.37 -8.80
N SER A 649 25.77 32.74 -10.02
CA SER A 649 24.66 33.68 -10.21
C SER A 649 23.31 33.09 -9.79
N LEU A 650 23.02 31.83 -10.17
CA LEU A 650 21.71 31.19 -9.95
C LEU A 650 21.52 30.72 -8.51
N LYS A 651 22.60 30.52 -7.74
CA LYS A 651 22.54 30.14 -6.32
C LYS A 651 21.63 31.06 -5.50
N ASN A 652 21.74 32.37 -5.69
CA ASN A 652 20.93 33.36 -4.97
C ASN A 652 19.44 33.34 -5.37
N ASP A 653 19.16 32.87 -6.59
CA ASP A 653 17.81 32.74 -7.13
C ASP A 653 17.18 31.37 -6.89
N ALA A 654 17.97 30.37 -6.48
CA ALA A 654 17.57 28.97 -6.43
C ALA A 654 16.33 28.72 -5.55
N VAL A 655 16.25 29.37 -4.37
CA VAL A 655 15.10 29.24 -3.46
C VAL A 655 13.85 29.87 -4.08
N SER A 656 13.94 31.08 -4.63
CA SER A 656 12.81 31.74 -5.30
C SER A 656 12.36 30.99 -6.56
N LEU A 657 13.29 30.35 -7.28
CA LEU A 657 13.00 29.52 -8.43
C LEU A 657 12.27 28.23 -8.07
N VAL A 658 12.50 27.65 -6.89
CA VAL A 658 11.67 26.52 -6.44
C VAL A 658 10.35 26.99 -5.83
N ASP A 659 10.29 28.16 -5.19
CA ASP A 659 9.04 28.71 -4.64
C ASP A 659 7.98 29.02 -5.73
N SER A 660 8.41 29.41 -6.93
CA SER A 660 7.52 29.63 -8.07
C SER A 660 6.88 28.36 -8.64
N ILE A 661 7.49 27.19 -8.45
CA ILE A 661 7.00 25.90 -9.00
C ILE A 661 6.51 24.92 -7.93
N ALA A 662 6.88 25.12 -6.67
CA ALA A 662 6.56 24.22 -5.58
C ALA A 662 5.04 24.12 -5.33
N PRO A 663 4.54 22.91 -5.05
CA PRO A 663 3.23 22.74 -4.44
C PRO A 663 3.27 23.15 -2.96
N PRO A 664 2.11 23.29 -2.28
CA PRO A 664 2.04 23.52 -0.84
C PRO A 664 2.73 22.42 -0.02
N ASP A 665 3.13 22.75 1.20
CA ASP A 665 3.86 21.82 2.08
C ASP A 665 3.06 20.54 2.40
N PHE A 666 1.72 20.63 2.50
CA PHE A 666 0.82 19.47 2.63
C PHE A 666 0.95 18.46 1.47
N ILE A 667 1.19 18.97 0.26
CA ILE A 667 1.37 18.16 -0.95
C ILE A 667 2.80 17.65 -1.03
N LEU A 668 3.79 18.52 -0.79
CA LEU A 668 5.21 18.15 -0.80
C LEU A 668 5.53 17.06 0.25
N ASN A 669 4.85 17.11 1.41
CA ASN A 669 4.84 16.11 2.46
C ASN A 669 6.24 15.62 2.89
N SER A 670 7.20 16.55 2.96
CA SER A 670 8.59 16.26 3.28
C SER A 670 9.14 17.28 4.28
N PRO A 671 9.61 16.87 5.48
CA PRO A 671 10.15 17.79 6.48
C PRO A 671 11.43 18.49 5.99
N LEU A 672 12.11 17.91 5.00
CA LEU A 672 13.31 18.49 4.38
C LEU A 672 12.99 19.65 3.42
N GLY A 673 11.78 19.67 2.87
CA GLY A 673 11.35 20.60 1.83
C GLY A 673 10.37 21.67 2.30
N MET A 674 10.08 21.79 3.60
CA MET A 674 9.09 22.73 4.12
C MET A 674 9.46 24.18 3.78
N SER A 675 8.44 25.00 3.52
CA SER A 675 8.57 26.36 3.00
C SER A 675 9.21 27.38 3.96
N ASP A 676 9.25 27.10 5.27
CA ASP A 676 9.95 27.91 6.27
C ASP A 676 11.45 27.57 6.38
N GLY A 677 11.87 26.41 5.86
CA GLY A 677 13.24 25.91 5.94
C GLY A 677 13.67 25.39 7.30
N ASN A 678 12.77 25.26 8.28
CA ASN A 678 13.09 24.80 9.64
C ASN A 678 13.24 23.27 9.70
N VAL A 679 14.12 22.73 8.86
CA VAL A 679 14.28 21.29 8.57
C VAL A 679 14.34 20.43 9.84
N TYR A 680 15.17 20.81 10.82
CA TYR A 680 15.37 19.98 12.02
C TYR A 680 14.15 19.93 12.92
N LYS A 681 13.43 21.04 13.06
CA LYS A 681 12.18 21.09 13.84
C LYS A 681 11.11 20.19 13.21
N HIS A 682 11.00 20.24 11.88
CA HIS A 682 10.07 19.37 11.16
C HIS A 682 10.49 17.90 11.21
N LEU A 683 11.78 17.60 11.09
CA LEU A 683 12.30 16.24 11.25
C LEU A 683 12.02 15.67 12.63
N GLU A 684 12.32 16.42 13.69
CA GLU A 684 12.03 16.04 15.08
C GLU A 684 10.54 15.73 15.25
N SER A 685 9.67 16.66 14.81
CA SER A 685 8.22 16.48 14.86
C SER A 685 7.76 15.20 14.14
N PHE A 686 8.28 14.94 12.94
CA PHE A 686 7.92 13.75 12.16
C PHE A 686 8.38 12.45 12.83
N MET A 687 9.60 12.44 13.38
CA MET A 687 10.15 11.29 14.09
C MET A 687 9.35 11.02 15.37
N TYR A 688 8.97 12.05 16.12
CA TYR A 688 8.28 11.90 17.40
C TYR A 688 6.82 11.46 17.22
N GLN A 689 6.20 11.78 16.08
CA GLN A 689 4.86 11.34 15.71
C GLN A 689 4.83 9.95 15.06
N THR A 690 5.99 9.38 14.73
CA THR A 690 6.06 8.04 14.15
C THR A 690 5.64 7.01 15.22
N PRO A 691 4.66 6.12 14.93
CA PRO A 691 4.18 5.13 15.90
C PRO A 691 5.31 4.33 16.54
N ASP A 692 5.16 4.04 17.83
CA ASP A 692 6.07 3.17 18.61
C ASP A 692 7.54 3.63 18.71
N THR A 693 7.91 4.81 18.22
CA THR A 693 9.30 5.32 18.16
C THR A 693 10.05 5.26 19.50
N PHE A 694 9.37 5.58 20.60
CA PHE A 694 9.97 5.58 21.95
C PHE A 694 9.71 4.29 22.74
N THR A 695 9.08 3.30 22.11
CA THR A 695 8.73 2.04 22.75
C THR A 695 9.77 0.96 22.44
N ARG A 696 9.79 -0.12 23.24
CA ARG A 696 10.59 -1.30 22.91
C ARG A 696 9.94 -2.03 21.74
N ALA A 697 10.75 -2.53 20.80
CA ALA A 697 10.28 -3.40 19.74
C ALA A 697 9.48 -4.59 20.32
N SER A 698 8.35 -4.95 19.71
CA SER A 698 7.52 -6.07 20.18
C SER A 698 8.26 -7.41 20.24
N TRP A 699 9.32 -7.56 19.44
CA TRP A 699 10.21 -8.72 19.36
C TRP A 699 11.51 -8.58 20.18
N TRP A 700 11.63 -7.60 21.09
CA TRP A 700 12.87 -7.35 21.85
C TRP A 700 13.38 -8.58 22.61
N LYS A 701 12.48 -9.49 23.03
CA LYS A 701 12.81 -10.73 23.74
C LYS A 701 13.73 -11.64 22.90
N ASP A 702 13.56 -11.64 21.58
CA ASP A 702 14.38 -12.44 20.66
C ASP A 702 15.85 -11.99 20.62
N CYS A 703 16.13 -10.73 20.96
CA CYS A 703 17.47 -10.17 20.97
C CYS A 703 18.19 -10.29 22.32
N VAL A 704 17.44 -10.34 23.42
CA VAL A 704 18.00 -10.32 24.77
C VAL A 704 18.15 -11.73 25.34
N TYR A 705 17.16 -12.58 25.15
CA TYR A 705 17.18 -13.94 25.70
C TYR A 705 17.88 -14.88 24.72
N LYS A 706 19.21 -15.04 24.87
CA LYS A 706 19.98 -16.07 24.13
C LYS A 706 19.34 -17.45 24.24
N ASP A 707 18.79 -17.80 25.40
CA ASP A 707 18.11 -19.08 25.62
C ASP A 707 16.77 -19.22 24.90
N PHE A 708 16.16 -18.11 24.44
CA PHE A 708 14.99 -18.12 23.54
C PHE A 708 15.39 -18.50 22.11
N LEU A 709 16.63 -18.19 21.70
CA LEU A 709 17.23 -18.70 20.46
C LEU A 709 17.74 -20.14 20.65
N THR A 710 18.32 -20.47 21.82
CA THR A 710 18.78 -21.83 22.14
C THR A 710 17.60 -22.80 22.26
N SER A 711 16.43 -22.39 22.75
CA SER A 711 15.24 -23.24 22.80
C SER A 711 14.69 -23.56 21.40
N LYS A 712 14.72 -22.61 20.45
CA LYS A 712 14.41 -22.88 19.03
C LYS A 712 15.48 -23.74 18.32
N LEU A 713 16.76 -23.58 18.66
CA LEU A 713 17.85 -24.42 18.12
C LEU A 713 17.91 -25.82 18.76
N LEU A 714 17.50 -25.97 20.02
CA LEU A 714 17.34 -27.25 20.72
C LEU A 714 16.13 -28.03 20.20
N ILE A 715 15.09 -27.35 19.68
CA ILE A 715 14.01 -28.01 18.94
C ILE A 715 14.56 -28.62 17.65
N ILE A 716 15.44 -27.92 16.91
CA ILE A 716 16.01 -28.45 15.65
C ILE A 716 17.05 -29.56 15.89
N SER A 717 17.87 -29.46 16.94
CA SER A 717 18.88 -30.49 17.26
C SER A 717 18.30 -31.75 17.92
N ASN A 718 17.18 -31.64 18.65
CA ASN A 718 16.42 -32.83 19.10
C ASN A 718 15.60 -33.48 17.98
N PHE A 719 15.31 -32.77 16.88
CA PHE A 719 14.67 -33.35 15.70
C PHE A 719 15.62 -34.27 14.91
N ILE A 720 16.93 -33.98 14.87
CA ILE A 720 17.90 -34.77 14.09
C ILE A 720 18.40 -36.02 14.84
N LEU A 721 18.40 -36.02 16.18
CA LEU A 721 18.86 -37.17 16.98
C LEU A 721 17.76 -38.18 17.36
N CYS A 722 16.49 -37.87 17.11
CA CYS A 722 15.37 -38.81 17.34
C CYS A 722 15.02 -39.68 16.12
N ASP A 723 15.61 -39.43 14.95
CA ASP A 723 15.20 -40.08 13.69
C ASP A 723 15.87 -41.46 13.44
N LEU A 724 16.64 -41.98 14.40
CA LEU A 724 17.38 -43.25 14.24
C LEU A 724 17.06 -44.35 15.26
N SER A 725 15.98 -44.24 16.03
CA SER A 725 15.53 -45.41 16.80
C SER A 725 14.02 -45.57 16.92
N ARG A 726 13.57 -46.66 16.29
CA ARG A 726 12.37 -47.46 16.57
C ARG A 726 11.06 -46.98 15.94
N SER A 727 10.80 -47.60 14.80
CA SER A 727 9.51 -48.21 14.45
C SER A 727 8.62 -48.51 15.67
N SER A 728 7.50 -47.80 15.75
CA SER A 728 6.28 -48.32 16.34
C SER A 728 5.16 -48.04 15.35
N ASN A 729 4.88 -49.01 14.48
CA ASN A 729 3.70 -49.04 13.64
C ASN A 729 2.46 -48.99 14.57
N VAL A 730 1.74 -47.87 14.51
CA VAL A 730 0.40 -47.73 15.09
C VAL A 730 -0.58 -48.22 14.03
N ASP A 731 -1.32 -49.28 14.31
CA ASP A 731 -2.28 -49.90 13.38
C ASP A 731 -3.63 -49.16 13.48
N CYS A 732 -4.01 -48.45 12.40
CA CYS A 732 -5.20 -47.63 12.30
C CYS A 732 -6.29 -48.32 11.47
N ASP A 733 -7.49 -48.52 12.01
CA ASP A 733 -8.68 -48.89 11.21
C ASP A 733 -9.30 -47.60 10.64
N TYR A 734 -9.17 -47.39 9.33
CA TYR A 734 -9.68 -46.20 8.64
C TYR A 734 -11.15 -46.37 8.24
N ASN A 735 -12.03 -45.51 8.77
CA ASN A 735 -13.40 -45.41 8.29
C ASN A 735 -13.61 -44.08 7.55
N PHE A 736 -14.14 -44.17 6.33
CA PHE A 736 -14.55 -43.00 5.56
C PHE A 736 -15.84 -42.45 6.16
N VAL A 737 -15.81 -41.21 6.64
CA VAL A 737 -17.01 -40.52 7.15
C VAL A 737 -17.30 -39.35 6.24
N ASN A 738 -18.40 -39.45 5.48
CA ASN A 738 -18.82 -38.41 4.55
C ASN A 738 -19.54 -37.28 5.33
N TYR A 739 -18.77 -36.34 5.86
CA TYR A 739 -19.33 -35.08 6.37
C TYR A 739 -19.63 -34.14 5.21
N ALA A 740 -20.90 -33.75 5.09
CA ALA A 740 -21.39 -32.86 4.03
C ALA A 740 -20.56 -31.56 3.96
N GLY A 741 -19.62 -31.51 3.01
CA GLY A 741 -18.91 -30.29 2.63
C GLY A 741 -17.39 -30.27 2.81
N LEU A 742 -16.79 -31.29 3.43
CA LEU A 742 -15.34 -31.47 3.56
C LEU A 742 -14.89 -32.70 2.75
N ASN A 743 -14.20 -32.49 1.63
CA ASN A 743 -13.58 -33.62 0.92
C ASN A 743 -12.39 -34.13 1.75
N SER A 744 -12.37 -35.45 2.00
CA SER A 744 -11.24 -36.23 2.54
C SER A 744 -10.96 -36.09 4.05
N VAL A 745 -11.98 -36.25 4.91
CA VAL A 745 -11.77 -36.48 6.35
C VAL A 745 -11.97 -37.98 6.64
N TYR A 746 -10.94 -38.62 7.19
CA TYR A 746 -11.00 -40.00 7.66
C TYR A 746 -10.92 -39.99 9.19
N THR A 747 -11.70 -40.87 9.84
CA THR A 747 -11.49 -41.19 11.25
C THR A 747 -10.58 -42.42 11.32
N CYS A 748 -9.44 -42.33 12.03
CA CYS A 748 -8.69 -43.51 12.43
C CYS A 748 -9.13 -43.88 13.85
N ILE A 749 -9.59 -45.13 14.03
CA ILE A 749 -9.69 -45.73 15.35
C ILE A 749 -8.40 -46.50 15.57
N VAL A 750 -7.57 -46.04 16.50
CA VAL A 750 -6.33 -46.74 16.86
C VAL A 750 -6.71 -47.90 17.80
N ARG A 751 -6.57 -49.14 17.34
CA ARG A 751 -7.01 -50.34 18.09
C ARG A 751 -5.90 -51.18 18.71
N LYS A 752 -4.62 -51.01 18.32
CA LYS A 752 -3.47 -51.75 18.88
C LYS A 752 -2.19 -50.90 18.93
N ASN A 753 -1.31 -51.21 19.88
CA ASN A 753 0.03 -50.62 20.09
C ASN A 753 0.09 -49.15 20.57
N LEU A 754 -0.97 -48.63 21.21
CA LEU A 754 -0.88 -47.39 21.99
C LEU A 754 -0.21 -47.71 23.33
N ASN A 755 1.12 -47.70 23.39
CA ASN A 755 1.86 -47.68 24.67
C ASN A 755 1.73 -46.30 25.34
N ILE A 756 0.51 -45.74 25.44
CA ILE A 756 0.24 -44.51 26.16
C ILE A 756 -0.18 -44.92 27.56
N ILE A 757 0.76 -44.80 28.49
CA ILE A 757 0.62 -45.17 29.90
C ILE A 757 0.49 -43.87 30.68
N SER A 758 -0.63 -43.67 31.38
CA SER A 758 -0.75 -42.59 32.37
C SER A 758 0.14 -42.87 33.59
N LYS A 759 0.41 -41.89 34.44
CA LYS A 759 1.39 -41.95 35.56
C LYS A 759 1.17 -43.12 36.54
N ASP A 760 -0.03 -43.69 36.56
CA ASP A 760 -0.54 -44.79 37.37
C ASP A 760 -0.59 -46.16 36.65
N GLY A 761 -0.15 -46.26 35.39
CA GLY A 761 -0.15 -47.52 34.65
C GLY A 761 -1.45 -47.84 33.89
N THR A 762 -2.40 -46.91 33.85
CA THR A 762 -3.70 -47.14 33.20
C THR A 762 -3.55 -47.13 31.67
N LEU A 763 -4.02 -48.22 31.04
CA LEU A 763 -3.93 -48.44 29.59
C LEU A 763 -5.03 -47.65 28.88
N ILE A 764 -4.68 -46.83 27.89
CA ILE A 764 -5.68 -46.19 27.00
C ILE A 764 -6.13 -47.24 25.97
N GLU A 765 -7.33 -47.81 26.17
CA GLU A 765 -7.86 -48.93 25.37
C GLU A 765 -8.32 -48.54 23.95
N SER A 766 -8.63 -47.26 23.69
CA SER A 766 -8.97 -46.75 22.35
C SER A 766 -8.84 -45.23 22.27
N ALA A 767 -8.28 -44.70 21.17
CA ALA A 767 -8.25 -43.27 20.86
C ALA A 767 -8.60 -43.04 19.38
N THR A 768 -9.24 -41.90 19.10
CA THR A 768 -9.65 -41.52 17.74
C THR A 768 -8.81 -40.34 17.27
N GLY A 769 -8.11 -40.51 16.15
CA GLY A 769 -7.34 -39.44 15.50
C GLY A 769 -8.06 -38.93 14.25
N TYR A 770 -8.14 -37.60 14.09
CA TYR A 770 -8.67 -36.99 12.88
C TYR A 770 -7.51 -36.67 11.91
N HIS A 771 -7.63 -37.15 10.67
CA HIS A 771 -6.60 -37.00 9.63
C HIS A 771 -6.94 -35.94 8.59
N ARG A 772 -5.91 -35.31 8.02
CA ARG A 772 -6.01 -34.50 6.80
C ARG A 772 -4.90 -34.92 5.84
N GLY A 773 -5.23 -35.71 4.80
CA GLY A 773 -4.23 -36.17 3.83
C GLY A 773 -4.01 -37.68 3.87
N SER A 774 -2.78 -38.14 4.13
CA SER A 774 -2.40 -39.55 4.04
C SER A 774 -2.67 -40.34 5.34
N SER A 775 -2.46 -41.66 5.29
CA SER A 775 -2.61 -42.60 6.41
C SER A 775 -1.40 -42.62 7.36
N SER A 776 -0.69 -41.49 7.52
CA SER A 776 0.53 -41.41 8.34
C SER A 776 0.27 -40.72 9.69
N ASN A 777 1.07 -41.04 10.71
CA ASN A 777 0.95 -40.41 12.03
C ASN A 777 1.29 -38.91 12.02
N ILE A 778 2.08 -38.44 11.04
CA ILE A 778 2.41 -37.02 10.88
C ILE A 778 1.20 -36.20 10.37
N ASP A 779 0.17 -36.83 9.82
CA ASP A 779 -1.04 -36.16 9.29
C ASP A 779 -2.18 -36.04 10.30
N VAL A 780 -1.99 -36.53 11.53
CA VAL A 780 -2.97 -36.41 12.61
C VAL A 780 -2.93 -34.98 13.17
N PHE A 781 -4.04 -34.25 13.00
CA PHE A 781 -4.14 -32.85 13.43
C PHE A 781 -4.98 -32.68 14.70
N ALA A 782 -5.72 -33.69 15.13
CA ALA A 782 -6.51 -33.66 16.35
C ALA A 782 -6.56 -35.03 17.03
N PHE A 783 -6.46 -35.03 18.36
CA PHE A 783 -6.54 -36.21 19.22
C PHE A 783 -7.80 -36.14 20.07
N GLU A 784 -8.63 -37.18 20.02
CA GLU A 784 -9.81 -37.30 20.85
C GLU A 784 -9.78 -38.59 21.68
N ALA A 785 -9.99 -38.45 22.97
CA ALA A 785 -10.13 -39.55 23.92
C ALA A 785 -11.40 -39.37 24.75
N GLU A 786 -12.30 -40.34 24.68
CA GLU A 786 -13.51 -40.41 25.49
C GLU A 786 -13.44 -41.68 26.36
N ASN A 787 -13.10 -41.55 27.65
CA ASN A 787 -13.00 -42.71 28.55
C ASN A 787 -13.09 -42.32 30.03
N LYS A 788 -14.00 -42.99 30.77
CA LYS A 788 -14.25 -42.82 32.22
C LYS A 788 -13.07 -43.18 33.14
N LYS A 789 -11.93 -43.65 32.61
CA LYS A 789 -10.74 -44.07 33.39
C LYS A 789 -9.49 -43.18 33.21
N ILE A 790 -9.55 -42.10 32.41
CA ILE A 790 -8.38 -41.22 32.24
C ILE A 790 -8.26 -40.29 33.45
N GLU A 791 -7.32 -40.59 34.36
CA GLU A 791 -7.09 -39.78 35.57
C GLU A 791 -5.98 -38.71 35.42
N TYR A 792 -5.10 -38.85 34.42
CA TYR A 792 -3.96 -37.97 34.15
C TYR A 792 -3.79 -37.67 32.66
N PHE A 793 -3.18 -36.53 32.32
CA PHE A 793 -2.98 -36.12 30.93
C PHE A 793 -1.99 -37.07 30.20
N PRO A 794 -2.31 -37.54 28.98
CA PRO A 794 -1.46 -38.48 28.24
C PRO A 794 -0.14 -37.84 27.80
N LYS A 795 0.99 -38.48 28.12
CA LYS A 795 2.34 -38.01 27.74
C LYS A 795 2.84 -38.68 26.46
N GLY A 796 3.59 -37.95 25.65
CA GLY A 796 4.25 -38.49 24.45
C GLY A 796 3.41 -38.42 23.18
N LEU A 797 2.19 -37.86 23.19
CA LEU A 797 1.40 -37.67 21.96
C LEU A 797 2.13 -36.75 20.98
N GLU A 798 2.90 -35.77 21.46
CA GLU A 798 3.70 -34.84 20.66
C GLU A 798 4.82 -35.54 19.87
N LYS A 799 5.28 -36.70 20.36
CA LYS A 799 6.29 -37.51 19.67
C LYS A 799 5.68 -38.43 18.61
N ILE A 800 4.41 -38.81 18.80
CA ILE A 800 3.67 -39.70 17.91
C ILE A 800 2.99 -38.88 16.79
N PHE A 801 2.33 -37.78 17.15
CA PHE A 801 1.54 -36.91 16.27
C PHE A 801 2.18 -35.51 16.21
N GLN A 802 3.13 -35.34 15.29
CA GLN A 802 4.00 -34.15 15.23
C GLN A 802 3.26 -32.86 14.81
N ASN A 803 2.07 -32.96 14.22
CA ASN A 803 1.29 -31.83 13.71
C ASN A 803 -0.03 -31.58 14.48
N LEU A 804 -0.09 -32.00 15.74
CA LEU A 804 -1.30 -31.89 16.54
C LEU A 804 -1.71 -30.42 16.79
N LYS A 805 -2.91 -30.06 16.35
CA LYS A 805 -3.53 -28.73 16.50
C LYS A 805 -4.71 -28.73 17.47
N GLY A 806 -5.28 -29.89 17.80
CA GLY A 806 -6.39 -30.01 18.76
C GLY A 806 -6.25 -31.22 19.70
N ILE A 807 -6.58 -31.04 20.98
CA ILE A 807 -6.68 -32.10 21.98
C ILE A 807 -8.05 -32.05 22.64
N TYR A 808 -8.77 -33.16 22.61
CA TYR A 808 -10.11 -33.32 23.16
C TYR A 808 -10.12 -34.51 24.12
N ILE A 809 -10.28 -34.26 25.42
CA ILE A 809 -10.39 -35.32 26.45
C ILE A 809 -11.71 -35.12 27.18
N GLN A 810 -12.69 -35.96 26.88
CA GLN A 810 -14.05 -35.77 27.36
C GLN A 810 -14.52 -36.93 28.24
N ASN A 811 -15.40 -36.63 29.20
CA ASN A 811 -16.06 -37.62 30.07
C ASN A 811 -15.08 -38.53 30.84
N GLY A 812 -13.92 -37.98 31.22
CA GLY A 812 -12.88 -38.67 31.97
C GLY A 812 -12.90 -38.37 33.47
N ARG A 813 -11.80 -38.68 34.15
CA ARG A 813 -11.57 -38.41 35.57
C ARG A 813 -10.29 -37.60 35.78
N LEU A 814 -9.93 -36.76 34.80
CA LEU A 814 -8.68 -36.00 34.83
C LEU A 814 -8.71 -35.06 36.05
N LYS A 815 -7.84 -35.28 37.04
CA LYS A 815 -7.85 -34.55 38.32
C LYS A 815 -7.00 -33.30 38.31
N GLU A 816 -5.93 -33.30 37.53
CA GLU A 816 -4.96 -32.21 37.44
C GLU A 816 -4.42 -32.07 36.01
N ILE A 817 -4.07 -30.85 35.63
CA ILE A 817 -3.22 -30.54 34.47
C ILE A 817 -2.02 -29.74 34.95
N GLN A 818 -0.83 -30.11 34.50
CA GLN A 818 0.42 -29.46 34.88
C GLN A 818 1.05 -28.79 33.68
N GLN A 819 1.84 -27.75 33.91
CA GLN A 819 2.56 -27.04 32.85
C GLN A 819 3.37 -28.02 31.95
N SER A 820 3.98 -29.05 32.53
CA SER A 820 4.77 -30.05 31.79
C SER A 820 3.96 -30.90 30.80
N ASP A 821 2.64 -31.00 30.98
CA ASP A 821 1.76 -31.81 30.13
C ASP A 821 1.58 -31.20 28.75
N PHE A 822 1.76 -29.88 28.63
CA PHE A 822 1.67 -29.13 27.39
C PHE A 822 3.02 -28.89 26.71
N ARG A 823 4.10 -29.49 27.22
CA ARG A 823 5.45 -29.35 26.65
C ARG A 823 5.53 -30.04 25.29
N GLY A 824 5.85 -29.28 24.24
CA GLY A 824 5.94 -29.77 22.86
C GLY A 824 4.74 -29.46 21.98
N TYR A 825 3.68 -28.85 22.54
CA TYR A 825 2.46 -28.48 21.81
C TYR A 825 2.39 -26.98 21.46
N SER A 826 3.51 -26.34 21.10
CA SER A 826 3.58 -24.88 20.85
C SER A 826 2.64 -24.36 19.74
N GLU A 827 2.19 -25.28 18.90
CA GLU A 827 1.36 -25.10 17.74
C GLU A 827 -0.12 -25.45 17.98
N LEU A 828 -0.49 -25.88 19.19
CA LEU A 828 -1.85 -26.26 19.57
C LEU A 828 -2.79 -25.05 19.51
N LEU A 829 -3.96 -25.23 18.92
CA LEU A 829 -4.97 -24.20 18.72
C LEU A 829 -6.23 -24.45 19.57
N TYR A 830 -6.57 -25.72 19.81
CA TYR A 830 -7.78 -26.13 20.53
C TYR A 830 -7.46 -27.09 21.66
N LEU A 831 -7.96 -26.79 22.86
CA LEU A 831 -7.89 -27.66 24.02
C LEU A 831 -9.28 -27.77 24.65
N GLU A 832 -9.85 -28.98 24.65
CA GLU A 832 -11.11 -29.26 25.32
C GLU A 832 -10.96 -30.40 26.34
N LEU A 833 -11.27 -30.12 27.61
CA LEU A 833 -11.18 -31.09 28.72
C LEU A 833 -12.53 -31.21 29.45
N ASN A 834 -13.62 -31.38 28.70
CA ASN A 834 -14.98 -31.30 29.22
C ASN A 834 -15.36 -32.50 30.12
N ASN A 835 -16.13 -32.27 31.18
CA ASN A 835 -16.64 -33.29 32.11
C ASN A 835 -15.51 -34.18 32.70
N ASN A 836 -14.50 -33.55 33.30
CA ASN A 836 -13.45 -34.23 34.07
C ASN A 836 -13.51 -33.78 35.55
N ASP A 837 -12.48 -34.09 36.34
CA ASP A 837 -12.41 -33.82 37.79
C ASP A 837 -11.37 -32.74 38.14
N ILE A 838 -11.04 -31.83 37.22
CA ILE A 838 -9.98 -30.82 37.43
C ILE A 838 -10.42 -29.83 38.51
N GLU A 839 -9.59 -29.60 39.53
CA GLU A 839 -9.93 -28.70 40.66
C GLU A 839 -9.17 -27.36 40.65
N VAL A 840 -7.97 -27.30 40.08
CA VAL A 840 -7.10 -26.11 40.14
C VAL A 840 -6.43 -25.85 38.79
N LEU A 841 -6.39 -24.58 38.36
CA LEU A 841 -5.52 -24.09 37.28
C LEU A 841 -4.41 -23.24 37.88
N GLU A 842 -3.18 -23.76 37.93
CA GLU A 842 -2.01 -23.05 38.46
C GLU A 842 -1.45 -22.00 37.49
N ASP A 843 -0.76 -20.99 38.02
CA ASP A 843 -0.08 -19.96 37.23
C ASP A 843 0.86 -20.59 36.19
N GLY A 844 0.78 -20.09 34.95
CA GLY A 844 1.64 -20.55 33.85
C GLY A 844 1.33 -21.96 33.31
N VAL A 845 0.23 -22.60 33.74
CA VAL A 845 -0.16 -23.96 33.27
C VAL A 845 -0.24 -24.07 31.74
N PHE A 846 -0.54 -22.97 31.03
CA PHE A 846 -0.65 -22.94 29.57
C PHE A 846 0.55 -22.30 28.85
N ASP A 847 1.65 -21.98 29.55
CA ASP A 847 2.78 -21.24 28.95
C ASP A 847 3.46 -21.96 27.77
N PHE A 848 3.38 -23.29 27.71
CA PHE A 848 3.94 -24.08 26.59
C PHE A 848 3.04 -24.17 25.35
N ILE A 849 1.82 -23.61 25.39
CA ILE A 849 0.87 -23.55 24.27
C ILE A 849 0.51 -22.11 23.87
N PRO A 850 1.49 -21.24 23.53
CA PRO A 850 1.26 -19.82 23.27
C PRO A 850 0.39 -19.53 22.03
N SER A 851 0.21 -20.52 21.15
CA SER A 851 -0.66 -20.41 19.96
C SER A 851 -2.13 -20.74 20.22
N ILE A 852 -2.48 -21.16 21.45
CA ILE A 852 -3.83 -21.60 21.78
C ILE A 852 -4.85 -20.50 21.51
N ALA A 853 -5.87 -20.86 20.74
CA ALA A 853 -6.97 -19.95 20.38
C ALA A 853 -8.22 -20.23 21.22
N THR A 854 -8.39 -21.49 21.65
CA THR A 854 -9.59 -21.94 22.36
C THR A 854 -9.24 -22.91 23.48
N ILE A 855 -9.72 -22.61 24.68
CA ILE A 855 -9.66 -23.48 25.86
C ILE A 855 -11.08 -23.70 26.37
N TRP A 856 -11.50 -24.96 26.49
CA TRP A 856 -12.84 -25.33 26.91
C TRP A 856 -12.77 -26.37 28.03
N LEU A 857 -13.26 -26.01 29.21
CA LEU A 857 -13.20 -26.77 30.46
C LEU A 857 -14.57 -26.96 31.15
N PRO A 858 -15.74 -26.99 30.47
CA PRO A 858 -17.00 -27.15 31.18
C PRO A 858 -17.16 -28.49 31.90
N GLY A 859 -17.91 -28.50 32.99
CA GLY A 859 -18.26 -29.72 33.74
C GLY A 859 -17.12 -30.30 34.59
N ASN A 860 -16.11 -29.49 34.91
CA ASN A 860 -15.02 -29.85 35.82
C ASN A 860 -15.35 -29.46 37.28
N LYS A 861 -14.39 -29.60 38.21
CA LYS A 861 -14.51 -29.24 39.62
C LYS A 861 -13.69 -28.00 40.00
N ILE A 862 -13.37 -27.14 39.03
CA ILE A 862 -12.36 -26.09 39.22
C ILE A 862 -12.85 -25.09 40.26
N ILE A 863 -12.12 -24.95 41.37
CA ILE A 863 -12.39 -24.03 42.48
C ILE A 863 -11.39 -22.85 42.54
N HIS A 864 -10.25 -22.97 41.86
CA HIS A 864 -9.20 -21.94 41.84
C HIS A 864 -8.55 -21.82 40.46
N VAL A 865 -8.35 -20.57 40.02
CA VAL A 865 -7.60 -20.21 38.82
C VAL A 865 -6.57 -19.16 39.24
N GLY A 866 -5.30 -19.44 39.02
CA GLY A 866 -4.19 -18.55 39.36
C GLY A 866 -4.24 -17.21 38.61
N GLU A 867 -3.57 -16.19 39.18
CA GLU A 867 -3.61 -14.81 38.69
C GLU A 867 -2.92 -14.63 37.33
N ASN A 868 -1.95 -15.47 36.99
CA ASN A 868 -1.11 -15.37 35.79
C ASN A 868 -1.35 -16.51 34.78
N VAL A 869 -2.45 -17.24 34.90
CA VAL A 869 -2.80 -18.37 34.02
C VAL A 869 -2.85 -17.97 32.53
N PHE A 870 -3.20 -16.72 32.22
CA PHE A 870 -3.42 -16.24 30.85
C PHE A 870 -2.34 -15.28 30.33
N THR A 871 -1.34 -14.93 31.13
CA THR A 871 -0.38 -13.83 30.86
C THR A 871 0.41 -13.98 29.56
N ASN A 872 0.59 -15.20 29.05
CA ASN A 872 1.35 -15.49 27.84
C ASN A 872 0.49 -15.96 26.64
N LEU A 873 -0.85 -15.87 26.71
CA LEU A 873 -1.77 -16.43 25.72
C LEU A 873 -2.37 -15.38 24.76
N ASN A 874 -1.51 -14.68 24.01
CA ASN A 874 -1.89 -13.53 23.17
C ASN A 874 -2.85 -13.86 22.01
N LYS A 875 -3.04 -15.14 21.67
CA LYS A 875 -3.95 -15.60 20.61
C LYS A 875 -5.26 -16.19 21.14
N LEU A 876 -5.41 -16.31 22.46
CA LEU A 876 -6.59 -16.89 23.08
C LEU A 876 -7.80 -16.00 22.80
N SER A 877 -8.75 -16.56 22.05
CA SER A 877 -9.98 -15.88 21.64
C SER A 877 -11.21 -16.41 22.39
N TYR A 878 -11.11 -17.64 22.92
CA TYR A 878 -12.22 -18.30 23.60
C TYR A 878 -11.73 -19.10 24.81
N PHE A 879 -12.34 -18.83 25.96
CA PHE A 879 -12.14 -19.59 27.20
C PHE A 879 -13.50 -19.85 27.84
N GLY A 880 -13.79 -21.11 28.17
CA GLY A 880 -15.01 -21.43 28.88
C GLY A 880 -14.83 -22.50 29.93
N ILE A 881 -15.53 -22.33 31.04
CA ILE A 881 -15.37 -23.12 32.28
C ILE A 881 -16.73 -23.35 32.94
N ILE A 882 -17.79 -23.43 32.12
CA ILE A 882 -19.19 -23.48 32.56
C ILE A 882 -19.45 -24.78 33.35
N LYS A 883 -20.34 -24.80 34.36
CA LYS A 883 -20.61 -26.00 35.21
C LYS A 883 -19.38 -26.47 36.04
N ASN A 884 -18.59 -25.53 36.58
CA ASN A 884 -17.54 -25.76 37.58
C ASN A 884 -17.97 -25.23 38.96
N THR A 885 -17.40 -25.76 40.05
CA THR A 885 -17.71 -25.37 41.45
C THR A 885 -17.08 -24.02 41.82
N CYS A 886 -17.87 -23.04 42.27
CA CYS A 886 -17.48 -21.70 42.73
C CYS A 886 -15.97 -21.32 42.67
N ILE A 887 -15.54 -20.68 41.58
CA ILE A 887 -14.15 -20.24 41.40
C ILE A 887 -13.89 -18.93 42.14
N ASN A 888 -12.89 -18.94 43.03
CA ASN A 888 -12.36 -17.73 43.64
C ASN A 888 -11.31 -17.11 42.70
N TYR A 889 -11.65 -16.02 42.00
CA TYR A 889 -10.80 -15.40 40.97
C TYR A 889 -10.45 -13.96 41.34
N GLN A 890 -9.16 -13.63 41.32
CA GLN A 890 -8.62 -12.27 41.44
C GLN A 890 -7.74 -12.01 40.20
N THR A 891 -8.09 -11.04 39.35
CA THR A 891 -7.14 -10.51 38.37
C THR A 891 -7.27 -9.00 38.26
N ASN A 892 -6.13 -8.33 38.32
CA ASN A 892 -6.02 -6.88 38.17
C ASN A 892 -5.66 -6.43 36.75
N ASP A 893 -5.46 -7.32 35.79
CA ASP A 893 -5.08 -6.96 34.41
C ASP A 893 -5.92 -7.73 33.37
N PHE A 894 -6.92 -7.06 32.78
CA PHE A 894 -7.58 -7.52 31.55
C PHE A 894 -7.49 -6.43 30.48
N GLN A 895 -6.47 -6.54 29.62
CA GLN A 895 -6.43 -5.82 28.35
C GLN A 895 -6.46 -6.83 27.19
N THR A 896 -7.64 -7.36 26.80
CA THR A 896 -7.86 -7.87 25.43
C THR A 896 -9.35 -8.19 25.15
N GLN A 897 -9.81 -7.81 23.95
CA GLN A 897 -11.20 -7.79 23.46
C GLN A 897 -11.80 -9.16 23.04
N SER A 898 -11.62 -10.26 23.78
CA SER A 898 -12.22 -11.54 23.34
C SER A 898 -12.58 -12.49 24.50
N PHE A 899 -13.73 -12.24 25.15
CA PHE A 899 -14.36 -13.21 26.05
C PHE A 899 -15.88 -13.20 25.88
N MET A 900 -16.43 -14.20 25.18
CA MET A 900 -17.85 -14.55 25.23
C MET A 900 -18.02 -15.92 25.92
N ALA A 901 -17.86 -15.99 27.26
CA ALA A 901 -18.41 -17.07 28.11
C ALA A 901 -18.08 -16.91 29.63
N MET A 902 -18.01 -15.69 30.17
CA MET A 902 -17.87 -15.49 31.64
C MET A 902 -19.22 -15.43 32.39
N ASN A 903 -20.34 -15.66 31.70
CA ASN A 903 -21.67 -15.37 32.24
C ASN A 903 -22.20 -16.36 33.30
N ASN A 904 -21.59 -17.54 33.51
CA ASN A 904 -22.10 -18.52 34.49
C ASN A 904 -21.27 -18.64 35.78
N LEU A 905 -20.14 -17.94 35.89
CA LEU A 905 -19.28 -17.99 37.09
C LEU A 905 -19.70 -16.99 38.16
N LYS A 906 -20.16 -15.80 37.77
CA LYS A 906 -20.60 -14.79 38.73
C LYS A 906 -21.98 -15.10 39.31
N GLU A 907 -22.92 -15.64 38.53
CA GLU A 907 -24.26 -15.97 39.03
C GLU A 907 -24.23 -17.02 40.16
N ASN A 908 -23.50 -18.12 40.01
CA ASN A 908 -23.46 -19.18 41.04
C ASN A 908 -22.68 -18.80 42.32
N CYS A 909 -21.60 -18.02 42.22
CA CYS A 909 -20.84 -17.54 43.39
C CYS A 909 -21.56 -16.44 44.17
N PHE A 910 -22.33 -15.61 43.46
CA PHE A 910 -23.08 -14.52 44.06
C PHE A 910 -24.33 -15.06 44.76
N ASP A 911 -25.02 -16.06 44.20
CA ASP A 911 -26.21 -16.69 44.80
C ASP A 911 -25.90 -17.44 46.11
N GLN A 912 -24.78 -18.15 46.22
CA GLN A 912 -24.42 -18.87 47.47
C GLN A 912 -24.02 -17.94 48.62
N ASN A 913 -23.27 -16.86 48.34
CA ASN A 913 -22.90 -15.88 49.36
C ASN A 913 -24.10 -15.00 49.74
N PHE A 914 -24.97 -14.69 48.79
CA PHE A 914 -26.26 -14.02 49.02
C PHE A 914 -27.21 -14.88 49.87
N SER A 915 -27.36 -16.16 49.54
CA SER A 915 -28.11 -17.15 50.33
C SER A 915 -27.64 -17.18 51.79
N LYS A 916 -26.31 -17.21 52.03
CA LYS A 916 -25.74 -17.16 53.38
C LYS A 916 -26.02 -15.84 54.10
N LEU A 917 -25.86 -14.70 53.44
CA LEU A 917 -26.08 -13.39 54.06
C LEU A 917 -27.58 -13.15 54.33
N SER A 918 -28.45 -13.54 53.40
CA SER A 918 -29.91 -13.49 53.50
C SER A 918 -30.43 -14.40 54.61
N THR A 919 -29.91 -15.63 54.71
CA THR A 919 -30.28 -16.56 55.80
C THR A 919 -29.85 -16.01 57.17
N LYS A 920 -28.64 -15.43 57.28
CA LYS A 920 -28.20 -14.79 58.52
C LYS A 920 -29.03 -13.55 58.87
N LEU A 921 -29.41 -12.74 57.89
CA LEU A 921 -30.30 -11.59 58.09
C LEU A 921 -31.68 -12.03 58.58
N LYS A 922 -32.25 -13.09 57.98
CA LYS A 922 -33.53 -13.66 58.43
C LYS A 922 -33.44 -14.22 59.84
N ASN A 923 -32.35 -14.89 60.20
CA ASN A 923 -32.15 -15.37 61.57
C ASN A 923 -32.02 -14.22 62.57
N ILE A 924 -31.30 -13.15 62.23
CA ILE A 924 -31.19 -11.94 63.06
C ILE A 924 -32.53 -11.20 63.16
N GLU A 925 -33.32 -11.18 62.08
CA GLU A 925 -34.68 -10.63 62.07
C GLU A 925 -35.63 -11.45 62.96
N GLU A 926 -35.48 -12.78 62.97
CA GLU A 926 -36.25 -13.68 63.84
C GLU A 926 -35.82 -13.55 65.32
N ASP A 927 -34.52 -13.37 65.59
CA ASP A 927 -34.02 -12.97 66.90
C ASP A 927 -34.59 -11.61 67.33
N ALA A 928 -34.75 -10.66 66.39
CA ALA A 928 -35.33 -9.34 66.64
C ALA A 928 -36.84 -9.38 66.94
N LYS A 929 -37.58 -10.32 66.33
CA LYS A 929 -39.01 -10.55 66.61
C LYS A 929 -39.23 -11.11 68.02
N ASN A 930 -38.25 -11.82 68.57
CA ASN A 930 -38.31 -12.48 69.87
C ASN A 930 -37.51 -11.74 70.98
N LEU A 931 -37.10 -10.50 70.72
CA LEU A 931 -36.27 -9.68 71.61
C LEU A 931 -37.02 -9.31 72.91
N ARG A 932 -36.42 -9.65 74.04
CA ARG A 932 -36.79 -9.25 75.41
C ARG A 932 -35.53 -8.66 76.09
N SER A 933 -35.70 -7.93 77.19
CA SER A 933 -34.56 -7.36 77.94
C SER A 933 -33.46 -8.40 78.26
N ASP A 934 -33.87 -9.65 78.44
CA ASP A 934 -33.04 -10.72 79.01
C ASP A 934 -32.24 -11.48 77.94
N ASN A 935 -32.55 -11.30 76.65
CA ASN A 935 -31.89 -11.99 75.52
C ASN A 935 -31.20 -11.04 74.52
N PHE A 936 -31.17 -9.74 74.80
CA PHE A 936 -30.54 -8.70 73.96
C PHE A 936 -29.06 -8.98 73.64
N TYR A 937 -28.33 -9.63 74.56
CA TYR A 937 -26.93 -9.98 74.36
C TYR A 937 -26.70 -10.94 73.19
N ILE A 938 -27.62 -11.89 72.96
CA ILE A 938 -27.53 -12.87 71.85
C ILE A 938 -27.71 -12.14 70.51
N PHE A 939 -28.72 -11.27 70.43
CA PHE A 939 -28.97 -10.44 69.26
C PHE A 939 -27.79 -9.52 68.93
N SER A 940 -27.19 -8.89 69.94
CA SER A 940 -25.99 -8.06 69.80
C SER A 940 -24.78 -8.83 69.26
N GLN A 941 -24.53 -10.04 69.75
CA GLN A 941 -23.46 -10.90 69.22
C GLN A 941 -23.68 -11.30 67.76
N SER A 942 -24.92 -11.63 67.37
CA SER A 942 -25.25 -11.95 65.99
C SER A 942 -25.02 -10.75 65.04
N LEU A 943 -25.34 -9.53 65.50
CA LEU A 943 -25.07 -8.28 64.79
C LEU A 943 -23.56 -7.98 64.63
N GLU A 944 -22.77 -8.11 65.71
CA GLU A 944 -21.31 -7.92 65.65
C GLU A 944 -20.63 -8.91 64.71
N LYS A 945 -21.10 -10.16 64.68
CA LYS A 945 -20.57 -11.19 63.79
C LYS A 945 -20.83 -10.86 62.32
N LEU A 946 -22.04 -10.39 62.00
CA LEU A 946 -22.38 -9.92 60.65
C LEU A 946 -21.56 -8.68 60.25
N GLU A 947 -21.33 -7.76 61.19
CA GLU A 947 -20.51 -6.56 60.95
C GLU A 947 -19.06 -6.92 60.60
N LYS A 948 -18.45 -7.85 61.35
CA LYS A 948 -17.06 -8.27 61.11
C LYS A 948 -16.89 -8.86 59.71
N GLU A 949 -17.85 -9.67 59.27
CA GLU A 949 -17.89 -10.24 57.91
C GLU A 949 -18.05 -9.14 56.84
N LEU A 950 -18.91 -8.14 57.07
CA LEU A 950 -19.12 -7.02 56.15
C LEU A 950 -17.89 -6.09 56.05
N LYS A 951 -17.16 -5.87 57.14
CA LYS A 951 -15.91 -5.08 57.17
C LYS A 951 -14.77 -5.77 56.41
N THR A 952 -14.70 -7.10 56.44
CA THR A 952 -13.71 -7.87 55.69
C THR A 952 -14.03 -8.03 54.20
N SER A 953 -15.26 -7.69 53.79
CA SER A 953 -15.71 -7.85 52.41
C SER A 953 -15.27 -6.67 51.50
N LYS A 954 -14.49 -6.96 50.45
CA LYS A 954 -13.96 -6.00 49.44
C LYS A 954 -14.99 -5.60 48.36
N PHE A 955 -16.28 -5.65 48.65
CA PHE A 955 -17.35 -5.33 47.69
C PHE A 955 -17.67 -3.83 47.71
N SER A 956 -17.25 -3.10 46.68
CA SER A 956 -17.47 -1.65 46.52
C SER A 956 -18.94 -1.26 46.33
N TYR A 957 -19.80 -2.21 45.96
CA TYR A 957 -21.22 -2.01 45.67
C TYR A 957 -22.15 -2.14 46.89
N LEU A 958 -21.64 -2.60 48.04
CA LEU A 958 -22.43 -2.73 49.28
C LEU A 958 -22.52 -1.44 50.10
N THR A 959 -22.15 -0.29 49.54
CA THR A 959 -22.01 0.97 50.26
C THR A 959 -23.34 1.44 50.88
N SER A 960 -24.45 1.40 50.14
CA SER A 960 -25.77 1.78 50.67
C SER A 960 -26.30 0.80 51.72
N PHE A 961 -25.96 -0.50 51.59
CA PHE A 961 -26.27 -1.52 52.57
C PHE A 961 -25.46 -1.33 53.86
N LYS A 962 -24.15 -1.03 53.75
CA LYS A 962 -23.26 -0.75 54.89
C LYS A 962 -23.72 0.49 55.66
N GLU A 963 -24.15 1.55 54.97
CA GLU A 963 -24.68 2.77 55.60
C GLU A 963 -25.98 2.50 56.38
N ARG A 964 -26.93 1.77 55.79
CA ARG A 964 -28.20 1.43 56.47
C ARG A 964 -28.03 0.41 57.58
N PHE A 965 -27.10 -0.54 57.44
CA PHE A 965 -26.73 -1.48 58.51
C PHE A 965 -26.12 -0.75 59.70
N HIS A 966 -25.37 0.33 59.46
CA HIS A 966 -24.76 1.14 60.51
C HIS A 966 -25.80 1.81 61.44
N ILE A 967 -27.03 2.00 60.98
CA ILE A 967 -28.15 2.57 61.75
C ILE A 967 -28.64 1.59 62.83
N LEU A 968 -28.51 0.27 62.60
CA LEU A 968 -28.91 -0.77 63.56
C LEU A 968 -27.99 -0.85 64.79
N LYS A 969 -26.81 -0.21 64.76
CA LYS A 969 -25.86 -0.17 65.89
C LYS A 969 -26.27 0.70 67.07
N PHE A 970 -27.20 1.63 66.86
CA PHE A 970 -27.63 2.56 67.90
C PHE A 970 -28.82 2.06 68.71
N VAL A 971 -29.20 0.79 68.52
CA VAL A 971 -30.26 0.13 69.28
C VAL A 971 -29.74 -0.21 70.67
N THR A 972 -30.33 0.40 71.70
CA THR A 972 -30.04 0.12 73.11
C THR A 972 -31.01 -0.95 73.65
N PRO A 973 -30.69 -1.63 74.77
CA PRO A 973 -31.59 -2.63 75.36
C PRO A 973 -33.01 -2.08 75.64
N GLU A 974 -33.10 -0.81 76.03
CA GLU A 974 -34.35 -0.10 76.36
C GLU A 974 -35.19 0.25 75.12
N THR A 975 -34.54 0.50 73.97
CA THR A 975 -35.23 0.78 72.69
C THR A 975 -35.64 -0.49 71.94
N ALA A 976 -34.90 -1.60 72.12
CA ALA A 976 -35.23 -2.89 71.50
C ALA A 976 -36.50 -3.53 72.08
N ALA A 977 -36.72 -3.42 73.40
CA ALA A 977 -37.86 -4.03 74.07
C ALA A 977 -39.19 -3.27 73.86
N SER A 978 -39.14 -1.97 73.54
CA SER A 978 -40.33 -1.11 73.36
C SER A 978 -40.75 -0.91 71.90
N GLN A 979 -39.89 -1.27 70.92
CA GLN A 979 -40.12 -1.03 69.48
C GLN A 979 -39.74 -2.22 68.58
N SER A 980 -39.99 -3.46 69.01
CA SER A 980 -39.64 -4.67 68.24
C SER A 980 -40.20 -4.68 66.81
N SER A 981 -41.42 -4.16 66.59
CA SER A 981 -42.04 -4.04 65.25
C SER A 981 -41.32 -3.05 64.33
N CYS A 982 -40.76 -1.95 64.87
CA CYS A 982 -39.98 -0.97 64.12
C CYS A 982 -38.59 -1.51 63.74
N LEU A 983 -38.00 -2.36 64.59
CA LEU A 983 -36.77 -3.08 64.29
C LEU A 983 -36.97 -4.09 63.15
N THR A 984 -38.06 -4.85 63.17
CA THR A 984 -38.41 -5.77 62.08
C THR A 984 -38.56 -5.04 60.74
N SER A 985 -39.26 -3.90 60.68
CA SER A 985 -39.40 -3.14 59.43
C SER A 985 -38.06 -2.59 58.93
N LYS A 986 -37.14 -2.22 59.83
CA LYS A 986 -35.78 -1.79 59.46
C LYS A 986 -34.94 -2.94 58.89
N PHE A 987 -35.17 -4.18 59.31
CA PHE A 987 -34.52 -5.35 58.72
C PHE A 987 -35.09 -5.69 57.34
N GLU A 988 -36.40 -5.56 57.15
CA GLU A 988 -37.05 -5.69 55.83
C GLU A 988 -36.53 -4.62 54.85
N ASP A 989 -36.39 -3.37 55.28
CA ASP A 989 -35.78 -2.27 54.51
C ASP A 989 -34.30 -2.54 54.19
N LEU A 990 -33.58 -3.19 55.10
CA LEU A 990 -32.18 -3.56 54.90
C LEU A 990 -32.05 -4.72 53.90
N GLU A 991 -32.95 -5.71 53.95
CA GLU A 991 -33.05 -6.79 52.97
C GLU A 991 -33.42 -6.25 51.57
N ALA A 992 -34.35 -5.29 51.50
CA ALA A 992 -34.69 -4.59 50.27
C ALA A 992 -33.51 -3.78 49.72
N SER A 993 -32.76 -3.08 50.58
CA SER A 993 -31.56 -2.33 50.20
C SER A 993 -30.43 -3.24 49.69
N LEU A 994 -30.30 -4.44 50.27
CA LEU A 994 -29.39 -5.47 49.78
C LEU A 994 -29.81 -5.92 48.38
N LYS A 995 -31.10 -6.20 48.15
CA LYS A 995 -31.65 -6.58 46.83
C LYS A 995 -31.44 -5.48 45.78
N VAL A 996 -31.62 -4.21 46.14
CA VAL A 996 -31.41 -3.07 45.24
C VAL A 996 -29.93 -2.88 44.89
N ALA A 997 -29.02 -3.02 45.86
CA ALA A 997 -27.57 -2.98 45.60
C ALA A 997 -27.14 -4.07 44.61
N ILE A 998 -27.77 -5.24 44.66
CA ILE A 998 -27.53 -6.37 43.76
C ILE A 998 -28.01 -6.05 42.34
N ILE A 999 -29.23 -5.55 42.18
CA ILE A 999 -29.80 -5.19 40.88
C ILE A 999 -28.96 -4.09 40.21
N LYS A 1000 -28.55 -3.07 40.97
CA LYS A 1000 -27.70 -1.99 40.47
C LYS A 1000 -26.32 -2.47 40.01
N THR A 1001 -25.75 -3.47 40.73
CA THR A 1001 -24.48 -4.09 40.36
C THR A 1001 -24.60 -4.95 39.11
N LEU A 1002 -25.73 -5.64 38.92
CA LEU A 1002 -25.99 -6.42 37.71
C LEU A 1002 -26.17 -5.50 36.49
N ASP A 1003 -26.90 -4.39 36.65
CA ASP A 1003 -27.21 -3.44 35.57
C ASP A 1003 -25.99 -2.59 35.14
N GLU A 1004 -25.19 -2.08 36.08
CA GLU A 1004 -23.95 -1.34 35.78
C GLU A 1004 -22.87 -2.21 35.12
N ASN A 1005 -22.89 -3.52 35.35
CA ASN A 1005 -22.00 -4.48 34.70
C ASN A 1005 -22.51 -4.96 33.33
N LEU A 1006 -23.82 -4.89 33.07
CA LEU A 1006 -24.42 -5.15 31.77
C LEU A 1006 -24.21 -3.97 30.80
N GLN A 1007 -24.25 -2.72 31.27
CA GLN A 1007 -24.07 -1.53 30.41
C GLN A 1007 -22.62 -1.30 29.93
N LYS A 1008 -21.61 -1.90 30.60
CA LYS A 1008 -20.18 -1.75 30.22
C LYS A 1008 -19.74 -2.63 29.04
N PHE A 1009 -20.59 -3.52 28.55
CA PHE A 1009 -20.31 -4.39 27.41
C PHE A 1009 -21.44 -4.23 26.38
N GLN A 1010 -21.14 -3.66 25.21
CA GLN A 1010 -22.11 -3.57 24.10
C GLN A 1010 -22.48 -4.98 23.65
N ILE A 1011 -23.60 -5.50 24.15
CA ILE A 1011 -24.14 -6.80 23.74
C ILE A 1011 -25.21 -6.55 22.66
N GLY A 1012 -24.87 -6.93 21.42
CA GLY A 1012 -25.85 -7.24 20.39
C GLY A 1012 -26.60 -8.53 20.77
N SER A 1013 -27.92 -8.49 20.60
CA SER A 1013 -28.91 -9.53 20.85
C SER A 1013 -28.45 -10.98 20.66
N CYS A 1014 -28.68 -11.84 21.67
CA CYS A 1014 -28.67 -13.29 21.50
C CYS A 1014 -29.82 -13.94 22.31
N GLN A 1015 -30.63 -14.74 21.61
CA GLN A 1015 -31.97 -15.26 21.93
C GLN A 1015 -32.07 -16.33 23.06
N VAL A 1016 -31.32 -16.24 24.16
CA VAL A 1016 -31.30 -17.32 25.18
C VAL A 1016 -32.05 -16.96 26.49
N ILE A 1017 -32.52 -15.73 26.66
CA ILE A 1017 -33.25 -15.31 27.88
C ILE A 1017 -34.77 -15.58 27.78
N ASP A 1018 -35.31 -15.76 26.57
CA ASP A 1018 -36.76 -15.88 26.31
C ASP A 1018 -37.33 -17.28 26.62
N GLU A 1019 -36.49 -18.32 26.75
CA GLU A 1019 -36.95 -19.70 27.01
C GLU A 1019 -37.03 -20.08 28.49
N ARG A 1020 -36.40 -19.32 29.41
CA ARG A 1020 -36.46 -19.62 30.86
C ARG A 1020 -37.52 -18.82 31.61
N ILE A 1021 -37.90 -17.65 31.10
CA ILE A 1021 -38.97 -16.82 31.69
C ILE A 1021 -40.38 -17.41 31.42
N ARG A 1022 -40.56 -18.21 30.35
CA ARG A 1022 -41.83 -18.92 30.08
C ARG A 1022 -42.07 -20.17 30.93
N ASN A 1023 -41.07 -20.71 31.61
CA ASN A 1023 -41.19 -22.02 32.28
C ASN A 1023 -41.53 -21.94 33.78
N ASP A 1024 -41.43 -20.78 34.43
CA ASP A 1024 -41.62 -20.67 35.89
C ASP A 1024 -42.91 -19.95 36.33
N ASN A 1025 -43.91 -19.81 35.45
CA ASN A 1025 -45.30 -19.44 35.79
C ASN A 1025 -45.44 -18.30 36.84
N LEU A 1026 -44.53 -17.33 36.81
CA LEU A 1026 -44.54 -16.15 37.65
C LEU A 1026 -45.34 -15.09 36.90
N ASP A 1027 -46.60 -14.95 37.27
CA ASP A 1027 -47.52 -13.90 36.82
C ASP A 1027 -47.04 -12.53 37.35
N LEU A 1028 -46.00 -12.01 36.70
CA LEU A 1028 -45.40 -10.70 36.98
C LEU A 1028 -46.34 -9.53 36.67
N ASP A 1029 -47.38 -9.76 35.86
CA ASP A 1029 -48.38 -8.74 35.53
C ASP A 1029 -49.31 -8.44 36.72
N LYS A 1030 -49.52 -9.38 37.64
CA LYS A 1030 -50.40 -9.15 38.80
C LYS A 1030 -49.73 -8.35 39.92
N SER A 1031 -48.46 -8.58 40.20
CA SER A 1031 -47.70 -7.83 41.23
C SER A 1031 -47.26 -6.45 40.76
N PHE A 1032 -47.01 -6.27 39.45
CA PHE A 1032 -46.72 -4.95 38.89
C PHE A 1032 -47.97 -4.06 38.86
N ASN A 1033 -49.15 -4.60 38.54
CA ASN A 1033 -50.41 -3.84 38.56
C ASN A 1033 -50.86 -3.41 39.97
N ASP A 1034 -50.56 -4.19 41.01
CA ASP A 1034 -50.79 -3.80 42.41
C ASP A 1034 -49.85 -2.67 42.88
N LEU A 1035 -48.60 -2.69 42.42
CA LEU A 1035 -47.62 -1.63 42.68
C LEU A 1035 -47.96 -0.34 41.92
N MET A 1036 -48.39 -0.47 40.66
CA MET A 1036 -48.80 0.65 39.80
C MET A 1036 -50.11 1.29 40.24
N THR A 1037 -51.01 0.54 40.90
CA THR A 1037 -52.23 1.09 41.52
C THR A 1037 -51.90 1.93 42.75
N LYS A 1038 -50.84 1.59 43.52
CA LYS A 1038 -50.33 2.41 44.62
C LYS A 1038 -49.49 3.61 44.19
N MET A 1039 -48.96 3.60 42.96
CA MET A 1039 -48.18 4.72 42.40
C MET A 1039 -49.02 5.70 41.55
N ARG A 1040 -50.33 5.48 41.40
CA ARG A 1040 -51.27 6.40 40.70
C ARG A 1040 -51.74 7.60 41.54
N GLU A 1041 -51.06 7.93 42.62
CA GLU A 1041 -51.24 9.20 43.33
C GLU A 1041 -49.92 9.97 43.41
N THR A 1042 -49.36 10.39 42.27
CA THR A 1042 -48.82 11.76 42.05
C THR A 1042 -48.27 11.94 40.63
N ASP A 1043 -49.01 12.75 39.87
CA ASP A 1043 -48.81 13.35 38.54
C ASP A 1043 -47.39 13.93 38.29
N THR A 1044 -46.78 14.02 37.08
CA THR A 1044 -47.29 14.49 35.77
C THR A 1044 -46.38 14.12 34.56
N ASN A 1045 -47.02 13.79 33.40
CA ASN A 1045 -46.77 14.15 31.96
C ASN A 1045 -45.35 14.00 31.30
N VAL A 1046 -45.14 13.60 30.02
CA VAL A 1046 -45.96 13.33 28.82
C VAL A 1046 -45.08 12.77 27.66
N ASN A 1047 -45.65 11.84 26.85
CA ASN A 1047 -45.42 11.50 25.41
C ASN A 1047 -44.03 11.16 24.84
N SER A 1048 -43.83 10.28 23.83
CA SER A 1048 -44.69 9.36 23.06
C SER A 1048 -43.84 8.68 21.96
N LYS A 1049 -44.15 7.41 21.64
CA LYS A 1049 -44.13 6.77 20.29
C LYS A 1049 -42.76 6.48 19.63
N PHE A 1050 -42.50 5.40 18.89
CA PHE A 1050 -43.19 4.15 18.49
C PHE A 1050 -42.19 3.39 17.56
N GLU A 1051 -42.23 2.04 17.54
CA GLU A 1051 -42.08 1.12 16.37
C GLU A 1051 -40.81 1.19 15.47
N GLU A 1052 -40.23 0.15 14.85
CA GLU A 1052 -40.51 -1.28 14.62
C GLU A 1052 -39.25 -1.92 13.92
N LEU A 1053 -38.95 -3.22 14.18
CA LEU A 1053 -38.63 -4.35 13.25
C LEU A 1053 -37.61 -4.12 12.06
N VAL A 1054 -36.67 -4.98 11.59
CA VAL A 1054 -36.61 -6.47 11.43
C VAL A 1054 -35.35 -6.94 10.62
N ASN A 1055 -34.91 -8.21 10.81
CA ASN A 1055 -34.20 -9.18 9.92
C ASN A 1055 -32.64 -9.33 9.71
N PHE A 1056 -32.20 -10.62 9.82
CA PHE A 1056 -30.96 -11.38 9.46
C PHE A 1056 -30.99 -11.87 7.96
N PRO A 1057 -30.18 -12.83 7.38
CA PRO A 1057 -28.82 -13.44 7.60
C PRO A 1057 -27.96 -13.81 6.32
N THR A 1058 -26.73 -14.38 6.53
CA THR A 1058 -25.99 -15.46 5.75
C THR A 1058 -25.45 -15.20 4.30
N ALA A 1059 -24.46 -15.89 3.68
CA ALA A 1059 -23.58 -17.05 3.94
C ALA A 1059 -22.48 -17.23 2.83
N ILE A 1060 -21.31 -17.80 3.21
CA ILE A 1060 -20.58 -18.97 2.62
C ILE A 1060 -20.07 -18.95 1.14
N SER A 1061 -18.72 -18.91 1.05
CA SER A 1061 -17.81 -19.91 0.43
C SER A 1061 -17.76 -20.13 -1.09
N LYS A 1062 -16.51 -20.25 -1.59
CA LYS A 1062 -15.85 -21.52 -2.04
C LYS A 1062 -15.14 -21.41 -3.40
N ARG A 1063 -13.82 -21.69 -3.39
CA ARG A 1063 -13.00 -22.54 -4.32
C ARG A 1063 -11.58 -21.96 -4.46
N ILE A 1064 -10.49 -22.56 -3.94
CA ILE A 1064 -9.84 -23.89 -4.08
C ILE A 1064 -9.04 -24.09 -5.40
N GLY A 1065 -7.73 -24.35 -5.24
CA GLY A 1065 -6.83 -25.14 -6.11
C GLY A 1065 -5.76 -24.32 -6.88
N LYS A 1066 -4.47 -24.68 -7.05
CA LYS A 1066 -3.81 -26.02 -7.05
C LYS A 1066 -2.25 -25.91 -7.21
N PHE A 1067 -1.48 -26.73 -6.45
CA PHE A 1067 -0.23 -27.52 -6.71
C PHE A 1067 1.13 -26.91 -7.21
N GLU A 1068 2.24 -27.08 -6.46
CA GLU A 1068 3.46 -27.97 -6.63
C GLU A 1068 4.42 -27.54 -7.77
N CYS A 1069 5.75 -27.71 -7.81
CA CYS A 1069 6.90 -28.11 -6.98
C CYS A 1069 7.99 -28.46 -8.03
N ASP A 1070 9.12 -27.73 -8.11
CA ASP A 1070 10.34 -28.21 -8.77
C ASP A 1070 11.52 -27.27 -8.46
N GLN A 1071 12.72 -27.86 -8.37
CA GLN A 1071 14.07 -27.26 -8.28
C GLN A 1071 14.76 -27.18 -6.91
N MET A 1072 15.13 -28.36 -6.41
CA MET A 1072 16.20 -28.57 -5.44
C MET A 1072 17.50 -29.08 -6.10
N HIS A 1073 17.86 -28.52 -7.27
CA HIS A 1073 19.08 -28.88 -8.01
C HIS A 1073 20.09 -27.74 -8.23
N PHE A 1074 19.84 -26.53 -7.72
CA PHE A 1074 20.69 -25.35 -8.01
C PHE A 1074 21.75 -25.01 -6.95
N ALA A 1075 21.68 -25.56 -5.73
CA ALA A 1075 22.54 -25.12 -4.62
C ALA A 1075 23.97 -25.73 -4.61
N LYS A 1076 24.31 -26.65 -5.52
CA LYS A 1076 25.65 -27.28 -5.57
C LYS A 1076 26.63 -26.64 -6.54
N SER A 1077 26.21 -25.76 -7.46
CA SER A 1077 27.11 -25.14 -8.44
C SER A 1077 27.63 -23.75 -8.05
N GLU A 1078 27.03 -23.07 -7.06
CA GLU A 1078 27.48 -21.73 -6.62
C GLU A 1078 28.59 -21.77 -5.55
N LEU A 1079 28.83 -22.91 -4.90
CA LEU A 1079 29.88 -23.00 -3.88
C LEU A 1079 31.30 -23.13 -4.47
N HIS A 1080 31.43 -23.32 -5.79
CA HIS A 1080 32.73 -23.52 -6.46
C HIS A 1080 33.27 -22.26 -7.17
N SER A 1081 32.50 -21.17 -7.24
CA SER A 1081 32.87 -19.95 -8.00
C SER A 1081 33.39 -18.79 -7.14
N MET A 1082 33.35 -18.86 -5.80
CA MET A 1082 33.84 -17.79 -4.90
C MET A 1082 35.29 -18.01 -4.44
N LYS A 1083 36.22 -18.24 -5.37
CA LYS A 1083 37.68 -18.14 -5.13
C LYS A 1083 38.27 -17.03 -5.97
N GLN A 1084 38.08 -15.77 -5.57
CA GLN A 1084 38.99 -14.67 -5.89
C GLN A 1084 38.70 -13.43 -5.02
N VAL A 1085 39.77 -12.90 -4.41
CA VAL A 1085 39.89 -11.59 -3.71
C VAL A 1085 39.44 -11.51 -2.23
N ASN A 1086 40.36 -11.76 -1.29
CA ASN A 1086 41.01 -10.76 -0.42
C ASN A 1086 41.77 -11.43 0.75
N VAL A 1087 43.02 -11.02 1.00
CA VAL A 1087 43.98 -11.72 1.88
C VAL A 1087 43.61 -11.68 3.39
N ALA A 1088 42.66 -10.83 3.80
CA ALA A 1088 42.23 -10.71 5.20
C ALA A 1088 41.27 -11.83 5.68
N GLU A 1089 40.62 -12.57 4.77
CA GLU A 1089 39.70 -13.66 5.15
C GLU A 1089 40.39 -15.02 5.32
N ASN A 1090 41.64 -15.17 4.85
CA ASN A 1090 42.38 -16.43 4.95
C ASN A 1090 42.64 -16.86 6.41
N ILE A 1091 42.67 -15.94 7.38
CA ILE A 1091 42.86 -16.28 8.80
C ILE A 1091 41.56 -16.86 9.41
N LYS A 1092 40.38 -16.41 8.93
CA LYS A 1092 39.08 -16.96 9.36
C LYS A 1092 38.79 -18.30 8.70
N PHE A 1093 39.17 -18.47 7.43
CA PHE A 1093 39.05 -19.76 6.74
C PHE A 1093 39.97 -20.83 7.33
N LYS A 1094 41.22 -20.51 7.69
CA LYS A 1094 42.10 -21.47 8.38
C LYS A 1094 41.56 -21.95 9.72
N LYS A 1095 40.93 -21.05 10.50
CA LYS A 1095 40.26 -21.41 11.77
C LYS A 1095 39.00 -22.26 11.55
N LEU A 1096 38.35 -22.12 10.40
CA LEU A 1096 37.19 -22.92 10.03
C LEU A 1096 37.64 -24.31 9.55
N GLU A 1097 38.70 -24.41 8.75
CA GLU A 1097 39.33 -25.68 8.37
C GLU A 1097 39.89 -26.44 9.57
N GLU A 1098 40.55 -25.77 10.53
CA GLU A 1098 40.99 -26.40 11.79
C GLU A 1098 39.82 -26.90 12.65
N ARG A 1099 38.66 -26.23 12.59
CA ARG A 1099 37.43 -26.64 13.28
C ARG A 1099 36.76 -27.82 12.59
N ILE A 1100 36.73 -27.82 11.26
CA ILE A 1100 36.20 -28.94 10.46
C ILE A 1100 37.10 -30.17 10.64
N GLY A 1101 38.42 -30.02 10.59
CA GLY A 1101 39.36 -31.11 10.87
C GLY A 1101 39.23 -31.68 12.29
N LYS A 1102 38.97 -30.84 13.31
CA LYS A 1102 38.66 -31.31 14.67
C LYS A 1102 37.31 -32.04 14.77
N ILE A 1103 36.35 -31.67 13.94
CA ILE A 1103 35.05 -32.36 13.88
C ILE A 1103 35.24 -33.72 13.19
N GLU A 1104 36.01 -33.79 12.11
CA GLU A 1104 36.36 -35.04 11.41
C GLU A 1104 37.16 -35.99 12.31
N GLU A 1105 38.16 -35.50 13.05
CA GLU A 1105 38.94 -36.31 14.01
C GLU A 1105 38.07 -36.83 15.17
N ASN A 1106 37.09 -36.04 15.61
CA ASN A 1106 36.11 -36.49 16.62
C ASN A 1106 35.12 -37.50 16.06
N ILE A 1107 34.71 -37.36 14.80
CA ILE A 1107 33.87 -38.33 14.11
C ILE A 1107 34.63 -39.65 13.91
N GLU A 1108 35.90 -39.63 13.53
CA GLU A 1108 36.74 -40.84 13.44
C GLU A 1108 36.92 -41.53 14.81
N LYS A 1109 37.13 -40.78 15.88
CA LYS A 1109 37.20 -41.34 17.26
C LYS A 1109 35.86 -41.94 17.70
N ILE A 1110 34.75 -41.32 17.33
CA ILE A 1110 33.40 -41.84 17.60
C ILE A 1110 33.13 -43.10 16.76
N MET A 1111 33.55 -43.14 15.50
CA MET A 1111 33.43 -44.31 14.62
C MET A 1111 34.29 -45.49 15.11
N GLN A 1112 35.51 -45.22 15.60
CA GLN A 1112 36.37 -46.24 16.24
C GLN A 1112 35.78 -46.75 17.57
N ALA A 1113 35.13 -45.88 18.35
CA ALA A 1113 34.48 -46.27 19.61
C ALA A 1113 33.18 -47.07 19.41
N LEU A 1114 32.53 -46.93 18.24
CA LEU A 1114 31.27 -47.61 17.92
C LEU A 1114 31.46 -48.96 17.21
N ASN A 1115 32.69 -49.36 16.87
CA ASN A 1115 33.03 -50.64 16.26
C ASN A 1115 32.16 -50.98 15.01
N VAL A 1116 31.77 -49.97 14.24
CA VAL A 1116 31.05 -50.15 12.97
C VAL A 1116 32.08 -50.09 11.84
N THR A 1117 32.29 -51.24 11.20
CA THR A 1117 33.00 -51.32 9.91
C THR A 1117 31.96 -51.17 8.80
N ASN A 1118 32.28 -50.27 7.86
CA ASN A 1118 31.50 -49.73 6.74
C ASN A 1118 30.56 -48.55 7.03
#